data_AF-A0AAE0FNQ2-F1
#
_entry.id   AF-A0AAE0FNQ2-F1
#
_cell.length_a   1.000
_cell.length_b   1.000
_cell.length_c   1.000
_cell.angle_alpha   90.00
_cell.angle_beta   90.00
_cell.angle_gamma   90.00
#
_symmetry.space_group_name_H-M   'P 1'
#
loop_
_entity.id
_entity.type
_entity.pdbx_description
1 polymer ?
#
loop_
_entity_poly.entity_id
_entity_poly.type
_entity_poly.pdbx_seq_one_letter_code
_entity_poly.pdbx_strand_id
1 'polypeptide(L)'
;MQGPCQEIQQEIASGPLLQCCERLLSGMVYPLLGDMEISDSSPTSVWDISTDTEVVSRSTLKAVCMRCIRDMLEGAEHKSPAWHLVLATINVQRLVQESCTLQDAMIPMFYESTTVRSALQKELVEVHILLATLMTLDIENVYGLSDELKAATSLSALKYHKRRIRHVEALHNDNVYTVPFHLSDDAAHFRWDKFKTDEYLKELYSVERSNPQEKAENIMAVIDRLLFMMHSESKLIKRMKYFRFARKNYTLCLGSSLRMSVVICLILTFNYGKDHSDWKSTYASQVLPSLALVAGLRAPWAPHLRSCSWRLSAGTRQFNPLTSRHEEEHMDAPNKKLRATKLVFEQSSTLQLEPLGPNLNSFVELALAGFPVVKEVFASRRFSWYLFLGTSSVIGTLYSNFFFAAHLLDYMVNNPDGRMTMEAVIMGGSLLVKTALVTLIIIFMYTIVSFKNFRDRIVDNYECETFFQCSIYHLVFGMDGAGKSEGIGSLFGIWYDPPVSLEAREDWEDVAHIMYLMSFVIVWMFLLSNIITGQIVDAFGSVRDIAANKKRDLEENSLICSIDRYSFGGHFQTHMEEEQNPLDYLFFVQYILEMDPANLGGIHSHIYACLKEGRVTDWIPVSRSVYLESTSSLQKEHTDQIEAKVIAATTTRVDSLERNMKRQYEFLSQDMIQQMRTIEQSSKDRLDRIEDALNLLVEDHEARQPRFSQLK
;
A
#
# COMPACT_ATOMS: atom_id res chain seq x y z
N MET A 1 -28.50 -12.21 -9.83
CA MET A 1 -28.05 -11.70 -8.50
C MET A 1 -26.55 -11.51 -8.44
N GLN A 2 -25.72 -12.29 -9.15
CA GLN A 2 -24.28 -12.04 -9.14
C GLN A 2 -23.97 -10.67 -9.77
N GLY A 3 -23.42 -9.77 -8.98
CA GLY A 3 -23.10 -8.38 -9.36
C GLY A 3 -24.11 -7.35 -8.85
N PRO A 4 -23.66 -6.08 -8.71
CA PRO A 4 -24.46 -5.01 -8.13
C PRO A 4 -25.55 -4.56 -9.11
N CYS A 5 -26.73 -5.17 -8.99
CA CYS A 5 -27.93 -4.80 -9.72
C CYS A 5 -29.08 -4.61 -8.73
N GLN A 6 -29.22 -3.38 -8.24
CA GLN A 6 -30.14 -3.06 -7.14
C GLN A 6 -31.60 -3.40 -7.46
N GLU A 7 -32.05 -3.21 -8.71
CA GLU A 7 -33.43 -3.52 -9.14
C GLU A 7 -33.76 -5.00 -8.97
N ILE A 8 -32.93 -5.89 -9.54
CA ILE A 8 -33.12 -7.35 -9.46
C ILE A 8 -32.93 -7.84 -8.03
N GLN A 9 -31.95 -7.29 -7.30
CA GLN A 9 -31.72 -7.66 -5.90
C GLN A 9 -32.92 -7.28 -5.01
N GLN A 10 -33.51 -6.10 -5.21
CA GLN A 10 -34.68 -5.66 -4.47
C GLN A 10 -35.92 -6.51 -4.79
N GLU A 11 -36.18 -6.79 -6.07
CA GLU A 11 -37.30 -7.64 -6.48
C GLU A 11 -37.18 -9.04 -5.86
N ILE A 12 -36.00 -9.64 -5.92
CA ILE A 12 -35.77 -10.98 -5.37
C ILE A 12 -35.80 -10.99 -3.84
N ALA A 13 -35.22 -9.97 -3.18
CA ALA A 13 -35.28 -9.84 -1.73
C ALA A 13 -36.74 -9.76 -1.26
N SER A 14 -37.59 -9.00 -1.98
CA SER A 14 -39.03 -8.88 -1.70
C SER A 14 -39.82 -10.15 -1.94
N GLY A 15 -39.26 -11.10 -2.69
CA GLY A 15 -39.85 -12.39 -2.98
C GLY A 15 -39.73 -13.43 -1.85
N PRO A 16 -40.28 -14.64 -2.06
CA PRO A 16 -40.27 -15.71 -1.06
C PRO A 16 -38.89 -16.37 -0.88
N LEU A 17 -37.92 -16.10 -1.75
CA LEU A 17 -36.60 -16.75 -1.73
C LEU A 17 -35.84 -16.44 -0.44
N LEU A 18 -35.85 -15.19 0.02
CA LEU A 18 -35.17 -14.78 1.25
C LEU A 18 -35.73 -15.52 2.49
N GLN A 19 -37.06 -15.65 2.58
CA GLN A 19 -37.72 -16.43 3.64
C GLN A 19 -37.44 -17.93 3.52
N CYS A 20 -37.32 -18.45 2.29
CA CYS A 20 -36.95 -19.84 2.07
C CYS A 20 -35.52 -20.12 2.54
N CYS A 21 -34.56 -19.26 2.19
CA CYS A 21 -33.18 -19.34 2.65
C CYS A 21 -33.09 -19.30 4.17
N GLU A 22 -33.82 -18.39 4.83
CA GLU A 22 -33.87 -18.31 6.30
C GLU A 22 -34.42 -19.61 6.90
N ARG A 23 -35.55 -20.13 6.39
CA ARG A 23 -36.15 -21.39 6.87
C ARG A 23 -35.24 -22.58 6.68
N LEU A 24 -34.48 -22.61 5.60
CA LEU A 24 -33.50 -23.66 5.32
C LEU A 24 -32.32 -23.57 6.29
N LEU A 25 -31.78 -22.37 6.51
CA LEU A 25 -30.72 -22.14 7.51
C LEU A 25 -31.20 -22.52 8.91
N SER A 26 -32.44 -22.16 9.25
CA SER A 26 -33.03 -22.39 10.57
C SER A 26 -33.55 -23.82 10.79
N GLY A 27 -33.88 -24.55 9.73
CA GLY A 27 -34.37 -25.94 9.81
C GLY A 27 -33.28 -27.00 9.77
N MET A 28 -32.11 -26.71 9.18
CA MET A 28 -31.03 -27.69 9.04
C MET A 28 -30.13 -27.72 10.29
N VAL A 29 -30.39 -28.63 11.22
CA VAL A 29 -29.52 -28.86 12.39
C VAL A 29 -28.65 -30.10 12.14
N TYR A 30 -27.39 -30.08 12.58
CA TYR A 30 -26.53 -31.26 12.53
C TYR A 30 -26.98 -32.29 13.59
N PRO A 31 -27.25 -33.55 13.22
CA PRO A 31 -27.66 -34.59 14.18
C PRO A 31 -26.61 -34.86 15.28
N LEU A 32 -25.34 -34.51 15.03
CA LEU A 32 -24.17 -34.89 15.82
C LEU A 32 -23.83 -34.02 17.03
N LEU A 33 -24.62 -32.99 17.35
CA LEU A 33 -24.34 -32.11 18.49
C LEU A 33 -25.18 -32.42 19.75
N GLY A 34 -26.08 -33.40 19.68
CA GLY A 34 -26.98 -33.77 20.79
C GLY A 34 -26.46 -34.86 21.73
N ASP A 35 -25.65 -35.81 21.25
CA ASP A 35 -25.47 -37.11 21.94
C ASP A 35 -24.00 -37.51 22.21
N MET A 36 -23.08 -36.55 22.39
CA MET A 36 -21.76 -36.88 22.98
C MET A 36 -21.84 -36.88 24.51
N GLU A 37 -22.60 -37.81 25.08
CA GLU A 37 -22.26 -38.34 26.39
C GLU A 37 -21.00 -39.20 26.22
N ILE A 38 -19.93 -38.78 26.90
CA ILE A 38 -18.66 -39.50 26.99
C ILE A 38 -18.96 -40.85 27.65
N SER A 39 -19.17 -41.89 26.85
CA SER A 39 -19.14 -43.28 27.33
C SER A 39 -17.79 -43.90 26.99
N ASP A 40 -17.10 -44.36 28.04
CA ASP A 40 -15.75 -44.91 28.06
C ASP A 40 -15.61 -46.27 27.34
N SER A 41 -15.95 -46.35 26.06
CA SER A 41 -15.69 -47.57 25.27
C SER A 41 -15.17 -47.26 23.86
N SER A 42 -13.85 -47.47 23.70
CA SER A 42 -13.09 -47.74 22.47
C SER A 42 -13.47 -46.97 21.18
N PRO A 43 -12.55 -46.14 20.62
CA PRO A 43 -12.79 -45.40 19.38
C PRO A 43 -12.45 -46.29 18.18
N THR A 44 -13.34 -47.22 17.83
CA THR A 44 -13.27 -47.88 16.52
C THR A 44 -14.68 -48.17 16.06
N SER A 45 -15.01 -47.62 14.89
CA SER A 45 -16.18 -47.90 14.04
C SER A 45 -17.56 -47.46 14.55
N VAL A 46 -17.97 -46.22 14.27
CA VAL A 46 -19.32 -45.89 13.74
C VAL A 46 -19.26 -44.50 13.05
N TRP A 47 -18.80 -44.43 11.80
CA TRP A 47 -19.24 -43.38 10.87
C TRP A 47 -19.81 -44.11 9.66
N ASP A 48 -21.13 -44.25 9.63
CA ASP A 48 -21.81 -44.78 8.45
C ASP A 48 -21.63 -43.79 7.30
N ILE A 49 -21.21 -44.27 6.13
CA ILE A 49 -20.98 -43.44 4.93
C ILE A 49 -22.21 -42.57 4.57
N SER A 50 -23.42 -43.00 4.97
CA SER A 50 -24.66 -42.22 4.80
C SER A 50 -24.69 -40.94 5.63
N THR A 51 -24.18 -40.92 6.86
CA THR A 51 -24.20 -39.74 7.73
C THR A 51 -23.20 -38.68 7.26
N ASP A 52 -22.02 -39.09 6.75
CA ASP A 52 -21.02 -38.18 6.17
C ASP A 52 -21.56 -37.47 4.92
N THR A 53 -22.23 -38.19 4.02
CA THR A 53 -22.83 -37.59 2.82
C THR A 53 -23.97 -36.62 3.15
N GLU A 54 -24.75 -36.92 4.19
CA GLU A 54 -25.82 -36.05 4.67
C GLU A 54 -25.28 -34.76 5.29
N VAL A 55 -24.24 -34.85 6.13
CA VAL A 55 -23.57 -33.68 6.72
C VAL A 55 -22.97 -32.78 5.63
N VAL A 56 -22.27 -33.37 4.65
CA VAL A 56 -21.71 -32.61 3.51
C VAL A 56 -22.82 -31.93 2.70
N SER A 57 -23.93 -32.64 2.43
CA SER A 57 -25.05 -32.08 1.66
C SER A 57 -25.75 -30.94 2.40
N ARG A 58 -25.99 -31.09 3.71
CA ARG A 58 -26.57 -30.03 4.55
C ARG A 58 -25.66 -28.80 4.63
N SER A 59 -24.36 -29.02 4.85
CA SER A 59 -23.36 -27.95 4.95
C SER A 59 -23.20 -27.19 3.64
N THR A 60 -23.13 -27.91 2.51
CA THR A 60 -23.09 -27.28 1.18
C THR A 60 -24.36 -26.50 0.86
N LEU A 61 -25.55 -27.02 1.21
CA LEU A 61 -26.80 -26.29 1.02
C LEU A 61 -26.87 -25.02 1.89
N LYS A 62 -26.46 -25.11 3.16
CA LYS A 62 -26.32 -23.93 4.04
C LYS A 62 -25.37 -22.89 3.45
N ALA A 63 -24.20 -23.31 2.96
CA ALA A 63 -23.24 -22.42 2.31
C ALA A 63 -23.83 -21.72 1.07
N VAL A 64 -24.61 -22.43 0.25
CA VAL A 64 -25.31 -21.85 -0.91
C VAL A 64 -26.38 -20.85 -0.47
N CYS A 65 -27.18 -21.15 0.56
CA CYS A 65 -28.16 -20.19 1.08
C CYS A 65 -27.50 -18.90 1.57
N MET A 66 -26.38 -19.00 2.29
CA MET A 66 -25.62 -17.84 2.76
C MET A 66 -25.01 -17.05 1.62
N ARG A 67 -24.48 -17.73 0.60
CA ARG A 67 -24.00 -17.10 -0.62
C ARG A 67 -25.13 -16.35 -1.34
N CYS A 68 -26.31 -16.95 -1.50
CA CYS A 68 -27.46 -16.28 -2.10
C CYS A 68 -27.84 -15.00 -1.35
N ILE A 69 -27.88 -15.06 -0.02
CA ILE A 69 -28.14 -13.87 0.81
C ILE A 69 -27.05 -12.82 0.62
N ARG A 70 -25.78 -13.21 0.61
CA ARG A 70 -24.67 -12.29 0.38
C ARG A 70 -24.75 -11.64 -1.00
N ASP A 71 -25.09 -12.40 -2.04
CA ASP A 71 -25.23 -11.90 -3.41
C ASP A 71 -26.43 -10.93 -3.54
N MET A 72 -27.46 -11.04 -2.68
CA MET A 72 -28.53 -10.02 -2.57
C MET A 72 -28.04 -8.71 -1.97
N LEU A 73 -26.95 -8.74 -1.19
CA LEU A 73 -26.33 -7.58 -0.55
C LEU A 73 -25.10 -7.06 -1.32
N GLU A 74 -24.70 -7.70 -2.42
CA GLU A 74 -23.50 -7.34 -3.17
C GLU A 74 -23.67 -5.94 -3.81
N GLY A 75 -22.88 -4.97 -3.33
CA GLY A 75 -22.96 -3.57 -3.76
C GLY A 75 -24.24 -2.84 -3.39
N ALA A 76 -24.98 -3.37 -2.39
CA ALA A 76 -26.09 -2.67 -1.79
C ALA A 76 -25.59 -1.44 -1.02
N GLU A 77 -26.12 -0.26 -1.34
CA GLU A 77 -25.85 0.96 -0.57
C GLU A 77 -26.40 0.84 0.85
N HIS A 78 -25.76 1.54 1.79
CA HIS A 78 -26.27 1.73 3.15
C HIS A 78 -27.70 2.28 3.06
N LYS A 79 -28.67 1.61 3.69
CA LYS A 79 -30.13 1.87 3.62
C LYS A 79 -30.87 1.44 2.35
N SER A 80 -30.28 0.62 1.47
CA SER A 80 -31.06 0.07 0.36
C SER A 80 -32.27 -0.75 0.87
N PRO A 81 -33.41 -0.76 0.15
CA PRO A 81 -34.59 -1.52 0.57
C PRO A 81 -34.31 -3.02 0.73
N ALA A 82 -33.47 -3.59 -0.13
CA ALA A 82 -33.02 -4.97 -0.07
C ALA A 82 -32.29 -5.27 1.25
N TRP A 83 -31.40 -4.36 1.68
CA TRP A 83 -30.65 -4.50 2.93
C TRP A 83 -31.58 -4.52 4.16
N HIS A 84 -32.51 -3.58 4.25
CA HIS A 84 -33.48 -3.54 5.36
C HIS A 84 -34.31 -4.82 5.45
N LEU A 85 -34.70 -5.37 4.30
CA LEU A 85 -35.49 -6.58 4.24
C LEU A 85 -34.71 -7.83 4.65
N VAL A 86 -33.44 -7.92 4.24
CA VAL A 86 -32.52 -8.98 4.64
C VAL A 86 -32.29 -8.96 6.15
N LEU A 87 -32.03 -7.79 6.73
CA LEU A 87 -31.87 -7.64 8.18
C LEU A 87 -33.14 -7.95 8.97
N ALA A 88 -34.31 -7.57 8.46
CA ALA A 88 -35.58 -7.86 9.11
C ALA A 88 -35.91 -9.37 9.11
N THR A 89 -35.40 -10.12 8.14
CA THR A 89 -35.70 -11.55 7.97
C THR A 89 -34.70 -12.45 8.68
N ILE A 90 -33.42 -12.11 8.68
CA ILE A 90 -32.35 -12.99 9.19
C ILE A 90 -32.15 -12.82 10.69
N ASN A 91 -32.18 -13.94 11.42
CA ASN A 91 -31.77 -13.97 12.82
C ASN A 91 -30.23 -14.05 12.95
N VAL A 92 -29.58 -12.89 13.05
CA VAL A 92 -28.11 -12.77 13.17
C VAL A 92 -27.58 -13.44 14.45
N GLN A 93 -28.31 -13.36 15.56
CA GLN A 93 -27.90 -13.96 16.84
C GLN A 93 -27.78 -15.49 16.74
N ARG A 94 -28.75 -16.11 16.07
CA ARG A 94 -28.73 -17.54 15.80
C ARG A 94 -27.56 -17.94 14.89
N LEU A 95 -27.32 -17.18 13.82
CA LEU A 95 -26.23 -17.45 12.89
C LEU A 95 -24.86 -17.40 13.60
N VAL A 96 -24.67 -16.43 14.51
CA VAL A 96 -23.48 -16.34 15.35
C VAL A 96 -23.35 -17.57 16.27
N GLN A 97 -24.44 -17.97 16.93
CA GLN A 97 -24.42 -19.13 17.84
C GLN A 97 -24.10 -20.44 17.09
N GLU A 98 -24.69 -20.66 15.91
CA GLU A 98 -24.38 -21.81 15.05
C GLU A 98 -22.92 -21.79 14.57
N SER A 99 -22.35 -20.62 14.27
CA SER A 99 -20.94 -20.51 13.88
C SER A 99 -19.98 -20.92 15.00
N CYS A 100 -20.29 -20.55 16.25
CA CYS A 100 -19.48 -20.92 17.42
C CYS A 100 -19.53 -22.43 17.67
N THR A 101 -20.73 -23.03 17.61
CA THR A 101 -20.88 -24.48 17.83
C THR A 101 -20.20 -25.30 16.73
N LEU A 102 -20.29 -24.85 15.46
CA LEU A 102 -19.55 -25.43 14.33
C LEU A 102 -18.04 -25.38 14.56
N GLN A 103 -17.53 -24.25 15.04
CA GLN A 103 -16.11 -24.08 15.30
C GLN A 103 -15.62 -24.97 16.44
N ASP A 104 -16.38 -25.05 17.53
CA ASP A 104 -16.06 -25.94 18.66
C ASP A 104 -16.12 -27.41 18.26
N ALA A 105 -17.03 -27.80 17.36
CA ALA A 105 -17.12 -29.14 16.80
C ALA A 105 -15.97 -29.49 15.84
N MET A 106 -15.39 -28.51 15.12
CA MET A 106 -14.24 -28.72 14.23
C MET A 106 -12.93 -29.00 14.97
N ILE A 107 -12.78 -28.56 16.23
CA ILE A 107 -11.56 -28.76 17.04
C ILE A 107 -11.29 -30.25 17.35
N PRO A 108 -12.27 -31.08 17.77
CA PRO A 108 -12.08 -32.51 18.00
C PRO A 108 -12.13 -33.39 16.73
N MET A 109 -12.76 -32.95 15.63
CA MET A 109 -12.84 -33.67 14.33
C MET A 109 -11.51 -33.78 13.55
N PHE A 110 -10.38 -33.63 14.24
CA PHE A 110 -9.04 -33.61 13.64
C PHE A 110 -8.61 -34.95 13.01
N TYR A 111 -9.32 -36.06 13.24
CA TYR A 111 -8.77 -37.40 12.97
C TYR A 111 -9.40 -38.29 11.87
N GLU A 112 -10.60 -38.07 11.31
CA GLU A 112 -11.23 -39.18 10.53
C GLU A 112 -11.72 -38.88 9.08
N SER A 113 -12.31 -37.72 8.73
CA SER A 113 -12.84 -37.48 7.35
C SER A 113 -12.45 -36.11 6.76
N THR A 114 -11.72 -36.11 5.65
CA THR A 114 -11.22 -34.88 4.99
C THR A 114 -12.30 -34.13 4.22
N THR A 115 -13.31 -34.84 3.71
CA THR A 115 -14.42 -34.29 2.91
C THR A 115 -15.41 -33.51 3.77
N VAL A 116 -15.81 -34.08 4.91
CA VAL A 116 -16.69 -33.42 5.90
C VAL A 116 -16.04 -32.16 6.43
N ARG A 117 -14.74 -32.22 6.78
CA ARG A 117 -13.97 -31.05 7.21
C ARG A 117 -13.97 -29.93 6.17
N SER A 118 -13.73 -30.25 4.91
CA SER A 118 -13.72 -29.26 3.83
C SER A 118 -15.09 -28.60 3.66
N ALA A 119 -16.18 -29.37 3.74
CA ALA A 119 -17.54 -28.85 3.63
C ALA A 119 -17.87 -27.89 4.80
N LEU A 120 -17.64 -28.32 6.04
CA LEU A 120 -17.89 -27.49 7.23
C LEU A 120 -17.01 -26.23 7.25
N GLN A 121 -15.75 -26.33 6.79
CA GLN A 121 -14.87 -25.17 6.68
C GLN A 121 -15.40 -24.15 5.64
N LYS A 122 -15.96 -24.61 4.52
CA LYS A 122 -16.58 -23.72 3.52
C LYS A 122 -17.81 -23.02 4.09
N GLU A 123 -18.68 -23.75 4.77
CA GLU A 123 -19.84 -23.17 5.46
C GLU A 123 -19.41 -22.11 6.47
N LEU A 124 -18.45 -22.44 7.34
CA LEU A 124 -17.93 -21.51 8.34
C LEU A 124 -17.39 -20.24 7.67
N VAL A 125 -16.65 -20.34 6.58
CA VAL A 125 -16.14 -19.18 5.84
C VAL A 125 -17.29 -18.33 5.28
N GLU A 126 -18.32 -18.94 4.68
CA GLU A 126 -19.47 -18.21 4.13
C GLU A 126 -20.30 -17.52 5.22
N VAL A 127 -20.53 -18.16 6.38
CA VAL A 127 -21.17 -17.52 7.55
C VAL A 127 -20.41 -16.26 7.94
N HIS A 128 -19.09 -16.36 8.03
CA HIS A 128 -18.24 -15.27 8.47
C HIS A 128 -18.18 -14.12 7.47
N ILE A 129 -18.10 -14.41 6.16
CA ILE A 129 -18.16 -13.37 5.13
C ILE A 129 -19.53 -12.68 5.14
N LEU A 130 -20.62 -13.43 5.32
CA LEU A 130 -21.96 -12.85 5.43
C LEU A 130 -22.06 -11.94 6.66
N LEU A 131 -21.62 -12.41 7.83
CA LEU A 131 -21.55 -11.60 9.05
C LEU A 131 -20.69 -10.36 8.84
N ALA A 132 -19.55 -10.48 8.15
CA ALA A 132 -18.69 -9.35 7.83
C ALA A 132 -19.40 -8.33 6.95
N THR A 133 -20.08 -8.79 5.90
CA THR A 133 -20.84 -7.93 4.98
C THR A 133 -21.94 -7.16 5.72
N LEU A 134 -22.61 -7.83 6.65
CA LEU A 134 -23.60 -7.21 7.54
C LEU A 134 -22.95 -6.22 8.52
N MET A 135 -21.77 -6.55 9.05
CA MET A 135 -21.02 -5.71 10.00
C MET A 135 -20.38 -4.46 9.35
N THR A 136 -19.92 -4.55 8.09
CA THR A 136 -19.36 -3.41 7.35
C THR A 136 -20.43 -2.39 6.97
N LEU A 137 -21.70 -2.80 6.95
CA LEU A 137 -22.80 -1.96 6.50
C LEU A 137 -23.51 -1.19 7.62
N ASP A 138 -23.40 -1.51 8.92
CA ASP A 138 -23.85 -0.61 10.02
C ASP A 138 -23.54 -1.16 11.44
N ILE A 139 -22.56 -0.59 12.17
CA ILE A 139 -22.45 -0.81 13.64
C ILE A 139 -22.73 0.48 14.43
N GLU A 140 -22.63 1.66 13.83
CA GLU A 140 -22.90 2.90 14.57
C GLU A 140 -24.39 3.20 14.73
N ASN A 141 -25.27 2.74 13.83
CA ASN A 141 -26.72 3.01 13.93
C ASN A 141 -27.59 1.82 14.34
N VAL A 142 -27.05 0.62 14.60
CA VAL A 142 -27.83 -0.45 15.25
C VAL A 142 -27.86 -0.24 16.77
N TYR A 143 -28.52 0.85 17.17
CA TYR A 143 -29.15 0.98 18.48
C TYR A 143 -30.23 -0.13 18.60
N GLY A 144 -29.81 -1.31 19.04
CA GLY A 144 -30.73 -2.45 19.24
C GLY A 144 -30.11 -3.84 19.34
N LEU A 145 -28.79 -4.01 19.12
CA LEU A 145 -28.13 -5.26 19.52
C LEU A 145 -27.88 -5.22 21.04
N SER A 146 -28.52 -6.14 21.77
CA SER A 146 -28.39 -6.25 23.23
C SER A 146 -26.93 -6.38 23.67
N ASP A 147 -26.61 -5.89 24.87
CA ASP A 147 -25.28 -6.04 25.50
C ASP A 147 -24.82 -7.50 25.57
N GLU A 148 -25.75 -8.45 25.43
CA GLU A 148 -25.50 -9.89 25.31
C GLU A 148 -24.81 -10.29 24.00
N LEU A 149 -25.05 -9.64 22.85
CA LEU A 149 -24.31 -9.94 21.61
C LEU A 149 -22.92 -9.30 21.59
N LYS A 150 -22.73 -8.18 22.30
CA LYS A 150 -21.40 -7.62 22.62
C LYS A 150 -20.63 -8.52 23.59
N ALA A 151 -21.32 -9.20 24.50
CA ALA A 151 -20.75 -10.24 25.35
C ALA A 151 -20.51 -11.56 24.58
N ALA A 152 -21.35 -11.93 23.62
CA ALA A 152 -21.18 -13.12 22.78
C ALA A 152 -20.08 -12.94 21.72
N THR A 153 -19.86 -11.72 21.22
CA THR A 153 -18.68 -11.35 20.40
C THR A 153 -17.37 -11.37 21.20
N SER A 154 -17.43 -11.53 22.54
CA SER A 154 -16.26 -11.84 23.37
C SER A 154 -15.86 -13.32 23.35
N LEU A 155 -16.67 -14.22 22.75
CA LEU A 155 -16.25 -15.60 22.53
C LEU A 155 -15.03 -15.67 21.59
N SER A 156 -14.08 -16.53 21.96
CA SER A 156 -12.84 -16.85 21.25
C SER A 156 -13.02 -17.11 19.74
N ALA A 157 -14.16 -17.70 19.35
CA ALA A 157 -14.54 -18.01 17.97
C ALA A 157 -14.63 -16.76 17.06
N LEU A 158 -15.37 -15.73 17.50
CA LEU A 158 -15.56 -14.50 16.74
C LEU A 158 -14.27 -13.66 16.66
N LYS A 159 -13.42 -13.74 17.69
CA LYS A 159 -12.08 -13.13 17.71
C LYS A 159 -11.10 -13.80 16.73
N TYR A 160 -11.25 -15.11 16.50
CA TYR A 160 -10.46 -15.85 15.50
C TYR A 160 -10.77 -15.38 14.08
N HIS A 161 -12.06 -15.21 13.76
CA HIS A 161 -12.50 -14.82 12.43
C HIS A 161 -12.42 -13.30 12.17
N LYS A 162 -12.63 -12.44 13.17
CA LYS A 162 -12.36 -10.98 13.06
C LYS A 162 -10.92 -10.68 12.60
N ARG A 163 -9.96 -11.57 12.90
CA ARG A 163 -8.57 -11.40 12.44
C ARG A 163 -8.33 -11.81 10.99
N ARG A 164 -9.17 -12.72 10.45
CA ARG A 164 -9.04 -13.32 9.11
C ARG A 164 -9.94 -12.70 8.06
N ILE A 165 -11.04 -12.09 8.48
CA ILE A 165 -11.89 -11.29 7.60
C ILE A 165 -11.21 -9.95 7.40
N ARG A 166 -11.10 -9.55 6.14
CA ARG A 166 -10.59 -8.26 5.71
C ARG A 166 -11.51 -7.69 4.65
N HIS A 167 -11.36 -6.41 4.39
CA HIS A 167 -12.11 -5.75 3.34
C HIS A 167 -11.17 -4.93 2.47
N VAL A 168 -11.58 -4.72 1.24
CA VAL A 168 -10.89 -3.88 0.25
C VAL A 168 -11.95 -3.02 -0.42
N GLU A 169 -11.63 -1.75 -0.65
CA GLU A 169 -12.45 -0.90 -1.49
C GLU A 169 -12.15 -1.16 -2.97
N ALA A 170 -13.18 -1.34 -3.79
CA ALA A 170 -13.03 -1.57 -5.22
C ALA A 170 -14.02 -0.74 -6.03
N LEU A 171 -13.56 -0.26 -7.19
CA LEU A 171 -14.39 0.41 -8.17
C LEU A 171 -15.14 -0.61 -9.03
N HIS A 172 -16.42 -0.34 -9.27
CA HIS A 172 -17.22 -1.03 -10.26
C HIS A 172 -18.31 -0.09 -10.78
N ASN A 173 -18.41 0.10 -12.10
CA ASN A 173 -19.37 1.01 -12.75
C ASN A 173 -19.42 2.41 -12.10
N ASP A 174 -18.25 3.02 -11.87
CA ASP A 174 -18.09 4.35 -11.24
C ASP A 174 -18.57 4.49 -9.79
N ASN A 175 -18.85 3.39 -9.09
CA ASN A 175 -19.14 3.40 -7.65
C ASN A 175 -18.04 2.65 -6.88
N VAL A 176 -17.76 3.10 -5.67
CA VAL A 176 -16.82 2.43 -4.76
C VAL A 176 -17.59 1.51 -3.83
N TYR A 177 -17.18 0.24 -3.78
CA TYR A 177 -17.78 -0.77 -2.93
C TYR A 177 -16.77 -1.35 -1.96
N THR A 178 -17.21 -1.62 -0.74
CA THR A 178 -16.43 -2.39 0.24
C THR A 178 -16.64 -3.88 0.00
N VAL A 179 -15.57 -4.59 -0.37
CA VAL A 179 -15.58 -6.01 -0.68
C VAL A 179 -14.93 -6.80 0.46
N PRO A 180 -15.71 -7.52 1.28
CA PRO A 180 -15.14 -8.39 2.31
C PRO A 180 -14.61 -9.69 1.72
N PHE A 181 -13.46 -10.15 2.22
CA PHE A 181 -12.85 -11.42 1.84
C PHE A 181 -12.23 -12.12 3.05
N HIS A 182 -12.06 -13.44 2.92
CA HIS A 182 -11.45 -14.27 3.95
C HIS A 182 -9.99 -14.60 3.60
N LEU A 183 -9.07 -14.40 4.55
CA LEU A 183 -7.67 -14.79 4.36
C LEU A 183 -7.50 -16.32 4.36
N SER A 184 -6.90 -16.81 3.28
CA SER A 184 -6.40 -18.19 3.15
C SER A 184 -5.48 -18.56 4.32
N ASP A 185 -5.44 -19.84 4.70
CA ASP A 185 -4.58 -20.33 5.79
C ASP A 185 -3.10 -20.05 5.54
N ASP A 186 -2.67 -20.14 4.28
CA ASP A 186 -1.29 -19.84 3.88
C ASP A 186 -0.97 -18.34 4.02
N ALA A 187 -1.93 -17.46 3.70
CA ALA A 187 -1.82 -16.01 3.88
C ALA A 187 -1.86 -15.61 5.37
N ALA A 188 -2.73 -16.25 6.16
CA ALA A 188 -2.82 -16.07 7.60
C ALA A 188 -1.54 -16.53 8.32
N HIS A 189 -0.89 -17.60 7.83
CA HIS A 189 0.40 -18.08 8.35
C HIS A 189 1.60 -17.21 7.91
N PHE A 190 1.44 -16.39 6.87
CA PHE A 190 2.48 -15.45 6.44
C PHE A 190 2.66 -14.27 7.41
N ARG A 191 1.59 -13.92 8.14
CA ARG A 191 1.47 -12.74 9.02
C ARG A 191 2.29 -12.80 10.33
N TRP A 192 3.15 -13.80 10.54
CA TRP A 192 3.73 -14.11 11.87
C TRP A 192 5.19 -13.68 12.09
N ASP A 193 5.60 -12.53 11.56
CA ASP A 193 6.76 -11.81 12.10
C ASP A 193 6.61 -10.32 11.77
N LYS A 194 6.67 -9.43 12.78
CA LYS A 194 6.59 -7.97 12.59
C LYS A 194 7.63 -7.50 11.56
N PHE A 195 8.79 -8.16 11.54
CA PHE A 195 9.86 -7.92 10.58
C PHE A 195 9.45 -8.16 9.11
N LYS A 196 8.61 -9.17 8.83
CA LYS A 196 8.16 -9.48 7.46
C LYS A 196 7.12 -8.50 6.97
N THR A 197 6.19 -8.14 7.85
CA THR A 197 5.18 -7.13 7.55
C THR A 197 5.87 -5.83 7.16
N ASP A 198 6.88 -5.41 7.92
CA ASP A 198 7.64 -4.19 7.62
C ASP A 198 8.43 -4.27 6.30
N GLU A 199 8.94 -5.44 5.91
CA GLU A 199 9.69 -5.60 4.65
C GLU A 199 8.79 -5.54 3.41
N TYR A 200 7.67 -6.28 3.42
CA TYR A 200 6.69 -6.24 2.33
C TYR A 200 6.03 -4.87 2.21
N LEU A 201 5.72 -4.26 3.36
CA LEU A 201 5.18 -2.92 3.45
C LEU A 201 6.20 -1.89 2.90
N LYS A 202 7.49 -2.02 3.21
CA LYS A 202 8.55 -1.18 2.62
C LYS A 202 8.62 -1.31 1.10
N GLU A 203 8.43 -2.51 0.55
CA GLU A 203 8.42 -2.72 -0.90
C GLU A 203 7.17 -2.12 -1.56
N LEU A 204 5.99 -2.28 -0.94
CA LEU A 204 4.75 -1.63 -1.39
C LEU A 204 4.85 -0.10 -1.35
N TYR A 205 5.46 0.45 -0.30
CA TYR A 205 5.70 1.89 -0.16
C TYR A 205 6.90 2.39 -0.99
N SER A 206 7.60 1.51 -1.72
CA SER A 206 8.70 1.92 -2.61
C SER A 206 8.23 2.39 -3.99
N VAL A 207 6.92 2.26 -4.28
CA VAL A 207 6.30 2.67 -5.54
C VAL A 207 6.40 4.18 -5.75
N GLU A 208 6.79 4.57 -6.97
CA GLU A 208 6.77 5.96 -7.42
C GLU A 208 5.32 6.47 -7.58
N ARG A 209 5.06 7.68 -7.08
CA ARG A 209 3.70 8.25 -6.94
C ARG A 209 3.47 9.51 -7.78
N SER A 210 4.25 9.70 -8.85
CA SER A 210 4.18 10.86 -9.73
C SER A 210 2.83 10.98 -10.46
N ASN A 211 2.28 9.85 -10.93
CA ASN A 211 1.02 9.77 -11.66
C ASN A 211 0.10 8.71 -11.05
N PRO A 212 -1.19 9.01 -10.80
CA PRO A 212 -2.13 8.02 -10.27
C PRO A 212 -2.29 6.72 -11.10
N GLN A 213 -2.20 6.80 -12.43
CA GLN A 213 -2.28 5.62 -13.30
C GLN A 213 -1.03 4.74 -13.19
N GLU A 214 0.15 5.35 -13.32
CA GLU A 214 1.44 4.68 -13.19
C GLU A 214 1.62 4.08 -11.79
N LYS A 215 1.11 4.77 -10.76
CA LYS A 215 1.06 4.29 -9.38
C LYS A 215 0.28 2.98 -9.28
N ALA A 216 -0.92 2.91 -9.83
CA ALA A 216 -1.76 1.71 -9.80
C ALA A 216 -1.06 0.52 -10.49
N GLU A 217 -0.48 0.76 -11.67
CA GLU A 217 0.30 -0.25 -12.39
C GLU A 217 1.53 -0.72 -11.60
N ASN A 218 2.26 0.21 -10.99
CA ASN A 218 3.45 -0.09 -10.19
C ASN A 218 3.10 -0.85 -8.91
N ILE A 219 2.00 -0.51 -8.24
CA ILE A 219 1.46 -1.27 -7.09
C ILE A 219 1.19 -2.71 -7.52
N MET A 220 0.50 -2.92 -8.64
CA MET A 220 0.22 -4.28 -9.13
C MET A 220 1.48 -5.04 -9.55
N ALA A 221 2.46 -4.36 -10.14
CA ALA A 221 3.75 -4.95 -10.47
C ALA A 221 4.51 -5.39 -9.20
N VAL A 222 4.42 -4.62 -8.10
CA VAL A 222 4.96 -5.02 -6.78
C VAL A 222 4.18 -6.21 -6.24
N ILE A 223 2.84 -6.14 -6.22
CA ILE A 223 1.97 -7.21 -5.72
C ILE A 223 2.26 -8.54 -6.42
N ASP A 224 2.38 -8.58 -7.76
CA ASP A 224 2.73 -9.81 -8.48
C ASP A 224 4.08 -10.39 -8.01
N ARG A 225 5.08 -9.54 -7.79
CA ARG A 225 6.38 -9.98 -7.25
C ARG A 225 6.25 -10.51 -5.84
N LEU A 226 5.49 -9.84 -4.98
CA LEU A 226 5.28 -10.23 -3.59
C LEU A 226 4.52 -11.56 -3.48
N LEU A 227 3.41 -11.72 -4.20
CA LEU A 227 2.63 -12.96 -4.23
C LEU A 227 3.48 -14.15 -4.63
N PHE A 228 4.30 -13.94 -5.67
CA PHE A 228 5.19 -14.95 -6.15
C PHE A 228 6.28 -15.32 -5.14
N MET A 229 6.90 -14.33 -4.51
CA MET A 229 7.84 -14.57 -3.41
C MET A 229 7.17 -15.34 -2.29
N MET A 230 5.97 -14.93 -1.86
CA MET A 230 5.21 -15.57 -0.80
C MET A 230 4.95 -17.05 -1.10
N HIS A 231 4.47 -17.36 -2.31
CA HIS A 231 4.20 -18.74 -2.72
C HIS A 231 5.46 -19.60 -2.78
N SER A 232 6.54 -19.07 -3.36
CA SER A 232 7.83 -19.77 -3.44
C SER A 232 8.39 -20.08 -2.05
N GLU A 233 8.28 -19.13 -1.11
CA GLU A 233 8.70 -19.28 0.27
C GLU A 233 7.84 -20.32 1.01
N SER A 234 6.52 -20.31 0.82
CA SER A 234 5.60 -21.24 1.49
C SER A 234 5.96 -22.70 1.18
N LYS A 235 6.24 -23.00 -0.09
CA LYS A 235 6.65 -24.34 -0.54
C LYS A 235 8.00 -24.75 0.03
N LEU A 236 8.99 -23.87 0.01
CA LEU A 236 10.34 -24.16 0.52
C LEU A 236 10.34 -24.42 2.02
N ILE A 237 9.55 -23.66 2.79
CA ILE A 237 9.42 -23.82 4.24
C ILE A 237 8.73 -25.13 4.61
N LYS A 238 7.76 -25.57 3.81
CA LYS A 238 7.07 -26.87 3.99
C LYS A 238 8.01 -28.05 3.68
N ARG A 239 8.87 -27.92 2.65
CA ARG A 239 9.74 -29.01 2.16
C ARG A 239 11.07 -29.18 2.92
N MET A 240 11.69 -28.08 3.39
CA MET A 240 13.05 -28.13 3.98
C MET A 240 13.13 -27.43 5.35
N LYS A 241 13.33 -28.21 6.43
CA LYS A 241 13.46 -27.69 7.80
C LYS A 241 14.67 -26.76 7.98
N TYR A 242 15.79 -27.05 7.31
CA TYR A 242 17.00 -26.22 7.33
C TYR A 242 16.75 -24.80 6.80
N PHE A 243 15.95 -24.67 5.74
CA PHE A 243 15.59 -23.39 5.14
C PHE A 243 14.86 -22.48 6.14
N ARG A 244 13.94 -23.07 6.92
CA ARG A 244 13.21 -22.37 7.98
C ARG A 244 14.15 -21.83 9.06
N PHE A 245 15.17 -22.61 9.45
CA PHE A 245 16.17 -22.20 10.44
C PHE A 245 17.10 -21.11 9.90
N ALA A 246 17.64 -21.29 8.69
CA ALA A 246 18.51 -20.31 8.03
C ALA A 246 17.81 -18.97 7.84
N ARG A 247 16.53 -18.98 7.46
CA ARG A 247 15.71 -17.78 7.31
C ARG A 247 15.46 -17.07 8.64
N LYS A 248 15.04 -17.79 9.68
CA LYS A 248 14.72 -17.20 10.99
C LYS A 248 15.92 -16.46 11.59
N ASN A 249 17.12 -16.97 11.34
CA ASN A 249 18.36 -16.42 11.88
C ASN A 249 19.14 -15.55 10.87
N TYR A 250 18.52 -15.14 9.75
CA TYR A 250 19.18 -14.39 8.68
C TYR A 250 19.86 -13.11 9.16
N THR A 251 19.14 -12.25 9.89
CA THR A 251 19.66 -10.97 10.38
C THR A 251 20.82 -11.16 11.37
N LEU A 252 20.76 -12.24 12.16
CA LEU A 252 21.83 -12.63 13.06
C LEU A 252 23.06 -13.14 12.29
N CYS A 253 22.87 -13.95 11.24
CA CYS A 253 23.94 -14.43 10.37
C CYS A 253 24.64 -13.28 9.63
N LEU A 254 23.86 -12.34 9.07
CA LEU A 254 24.41 -11.17 8.38
C LEU A 254 25.16 -10.25 9.35
N GLY A 255 24.54 -9.91 10.49
CA GLY A 255 25.16 -9.05 11.50
C GLY A 255 26.35 -9.70 12.22
N SER A 256 26.43 -11.03 12.30
CA SER A 256 27.61 -11.73 12.82
C SER A 256 28.74 -11.78 11.80
N SER A 257 28.43 -11.96 10.50
CA SER A 257 29.44 -11.91 9.43
C SER A 257 30.20 -10.57 9.40
N LEU A 258 29.48 -9.45 9.49
CA LEU A 258 30.10 -8.12 9.52
C LEU A 258 31.00 -7.94 10.77
N ARG A 259 30.51 -8.34 11.95
CA ARG A 259 31.29 -8.28 13.20
C ARG A 259 32.55 -9.12 13.13
N MET A 260 32.47 -10.34 12.58
CA MET A 260 33.63 -11.20 12.35
C MET A 260 34.63 -10.56 11.39
N SER A 261 34.15 -9.93 10.32
CA SER A 261 35.00 -9.25 9.34
C SER A 261 35.78 -8.09 9.96
N VAL A 262 35.14 -7.29 10.82
CA VAL A 262 35.80 -6.22 11.59
C VAL A 262 36.87 -6.79 12.51
N VAL A 263 36.57 -7.87 13.25
CA VAL A 263 37.54 -8.52 14.15
C VAL A 263 38.74 -9.05 13.37
N ILE A 264 38.52 -9.72 12.23
CA ILE A 264 39.60 -10.21 11.36
C ILE A 264 40.47 -9.05 10.87
N CYS A 265 39.86 -7.95 10.42
CA CYS A 265 40.61 -6.79 9.95
C CYS A 265 41.42 -6.14 11.07
N LEU A 266 40.87 -6.02 12.29
CA LEU A 266 41.61 -5.51 13.45
C LEU A 266 42.79 -6.42 13.82
N ILE A 267 42.59 -7.75 13.81
CA ILE A 267 43.66 -8.71 14.06
C ILE A 267 44.78 -8.55 13.01
N LEU A 268 44.43 -8.40 11.74
CA LEU A 268 45.40 -8.13 10.68
C LEU A 268 46.15 -6.82 10.94
N THR A 269 45.46 -5.73 11.25
CA THR A 269 46.11 -4.42 11.52
C THR A 269 47.12 -4.48 12.66
N PHE A 270 46.83 -5.19 13.76
CA PHE A 270 47.72 -5.20 14.94
C PHE A 270 48.86 -6.23 14.88
N ASN A 271 48.74 -7.26 14.03
CA ASN A 271 49.70 -8.38 14.00
C ASN A 271 50.48 -8.49 12.69
N TYR A 272 50.00 -7.86 11.61
CA TYR A 272 50.70 -7.89 10.33
C TYR A 272 51.98 -7.06 10.43
N GLY A 273 53.14 -7.73 10.37
CA GLY A 273 54.47 -7.10 10.38
C GLY A 273 55.31 -7.31 11.65
N LYS A 274 54.81 -7.97 12.71
CA LYS A 274 55.66 -8.40 13.83
C LYS A 274 56.46 -9.66 13.46
N ASP A 275 57.68 -9.76 14.00
CA ASP A 275 58.69 -10.77 13.67
C ASP A 275 58.17 -12.22 13.57
N HIS A 276 58.77 -12.93 12.62
CA HIS A 276 58.09 -13.83 11.69
C HIS A 276 57.78 -15.27 12.16
N SER A 277 57.93 -15.64 13.44
CA SER A 277 57.76 -17.05 13.89
C SER A 277 56.40 -17.38 14.50
N ASP A 278 55.84 -16.50 15.32
CA ASP A 278 54.72 -16.86 16.21
C ASP A 278 53.34 -16.59 15.57
N TRP A 279 53.26 -15.53 14.76
CA TRP A 279 52.04 -15.17 14.03
C TRP A 279 51.67 -16.20 12.95
N LYS A 280 52.67 -16.75 12.25
CA LYS A 280 52.49 -17.73 11.16
C LYS A 280 52.05 -19.11 11.67
N SER A 281 52.50 -19.53 12.86
CA SER A 281 52.31 -20.91 13.32
C SER A 281 50.96 -21.18 13.96
N THR A 282 50.37 -20.21 14.68
CA THR A 282 49.16 -20.44 15.49
C THR A 282 47.91 -19.69 14.99
N TYR A 283 48.03 -18.42 14.59
CA TYR A 283 46.87 -17.59 14.25
C TYR A 283 46.58 -17.50 12.74
N ALA A 284 47.61 -17.37 11.90
CA ALA A 284 47.47 -17.27 10.45
C ALA A 284 47.08 -18.60 9.77
N SER A 285 47.48 -19.74 10.33
CA SER A 285 47.34 -21.07 9.73
C SER A 285 46.08 -21.84 10.17
N GLN A 286 45.57 -21.61 11.39
CA GLN A 286 44.46 -22.39 11.97
C GLN A 286 43.21 -21.56 12.27
N VAL A 287 43.37 -20.34 12.81
CA VAL A 287 42.24 -19.53 13.32
C VAL A 287 41.68 -18.57 12.27
N LEU A 288 42.53 -17.87 11.51
CA LEU A 288 42.06 -16.97 10.46
C LEU A 288 41.28 -17.69 9.33
N PRO A 289 41.77 -18.81 8.77
CA PRO A 289 41.07 -19.54 7.71
C PRO A 289 39.73 -20.09 8.17
N SER A 290 39.64 -20.60 9.40
CA SER A 290 38.39 -21.17 9.94
C SER A 290 37.36 -20.09 10.28
N LEU A 291 37.78 -18.96 10.86
CA LEU A 291 36.88 -17.81 11.10
C LEU A 291 36.46 -17.10 9.81
N ALA A 292 37.36 -17.01 8.82
CA ALA A 292 37.09 -16.46 7.50
C ALA A 292 36.18 -17.34 6.66
N LEU A 293 36.41 -18.65 6.64
CA LEU A 293 35.52 -19.61 5.98
C LEU A 293 34.13 -19.56 6.64
N VAL A 294 34.06 -19.42 7.96
CA VAL A 294 32.78 -19.29 8.68
C VAL A 294 32.09 -17.94 8.40
N ALA A 295 32.81 -16.83 8.23
CA ALA A 295 32.23 -15.55 7.83
C ALA A 295 31.77 -15.56 6.35
N GLY A 296 32.64 -16.05 5.45
CA GLY A 296 32.43 -16.18 4.02
C GLY A 296 31.45 -17.28 3.59
N LEU A 297 31.23 -18.33 4.39
CA LEU A 297 30.17 -19.33 4.19
C LEU A 297 28.86 -18.96 4.90
N ARG A 298 28.86 -18.07 5.90
CA ARG A 298 27.60 -17.58 6.51
C ARG A 298 26.90 -16.50 5.69
N ALA A 299 27.66 -15.68 4.95
CA ALA A 299 27.13 -14.60 4.13
C ALA A 299 26.34 -15.07 2.87
N PRO A 300 26.71 -16.16 2.16
CA PRO A 300 25.99 -16.58 0.95
C PRO A 300 24.68 -17.31 1.25
N TRP A 301 24.63 -18.17 2.28
CA TRP A 301 23.61 -19.23 2.30
C TRP A 301 22.20 -18.76 2.69
N ALA A 302 22.06 -17.70 3.50
CA ALA A 302 20.74 -17.19 3.89
C ALA A 302 20.10 -16.24 2.84
N PRO A 303 20.80 -15.26 2.25
CA PRO A 303 20.26 -14.43 1.17
C PRO A 303 20.19 -15.14 -0.20
N HIS A 304 21.09 -16.09 -0.49
CA HIS A 304 20.97 -16.93 -1.70
C HIS A 304 19.68 -17.74 -1.69
N LEU A 305 19.27 -18.27 -0.54
CA LEU A 305 18.07 -19.10 -0.48
C LEU A 305 16.78 -18.32 -0.80
N ARG A 306 16.73 -17.01 -0.50
CA ARG A 306 15.60 -16.10 -0.82
C ARG A 306 15.68 -15.50 -2.23
N SER A 307 16.89 -15.19 -2.70
CA SER A 307 17.12 -14.67 -4.06
C SER A 307 17.07 -15.77 -5.12
N CYS A 308 17.60 -16.96 -4.82
CA CYS A 308 17.46 -18.15 -5.64
C CYS A 308 16.03 -18.68 -5.57
N SER A 309 15.30 -18.64 -4.45
CA SER A 309 13.89 -19.04 -4.47
C SER A 309 13.05 -18.16 -5.41
N TRP A 310 13.29 -16.85 -5.42
CA TRP A 310 12.63 -15.90 -6.32
C TRP A 310 13.06 -16.06 -7.79
N ARG A 311 14.33 -16.34 -8.10
CA ARG A 311 14.80 -16.44 -9.50
C ARG A 311 14.86 -17.86 -10.07
N LEU A 312 14.98 -18.91 -9.26
CA LEU A 312 14.65 -20.29 -9.67
C LEU A 312 13.19 -20.36 -10.11
N SER A 313 12.32 -19.66 -9.38
CA SER A 313 10.93 -19.55 -9.78
C SER A 313 10.75 -18.56 -10.96
N ALA A 314 11.45 -17.42 -11.03
CA ALA A 314 11.37 -16.52 -12.20
C ALA A 314 11.87 -17.20 -13.49
N GLY A 315 12.89 -18.05 -13.41
CA GLY A 315 13.33 -18.86 -14.53
C GLY A 315 12.37 -20.00 -14.87
N THR A 316 11.55 -20.51 -13.91
CA THR A 316 10.37 -21.32 -14.27
C THR A 316 9.29 -20.51 -15.03
N ARG A 317 9.19 -19.18 -14.86
CA ARG A 317 8.34 -18.33 -15.73
C ARG A 317 8.85 -18.31 -17.18
N GLN A 318 10.18 -18.36 -17.39
CA GLN A 318 10.81 -18.45 -18.73
C GLN A 318 10.88 -19.88 -19.29
N PHE A 319 10.59 -20.91 -18.48
CA PHE A 319 10.57 -22.32 -18.89
C PHE A 319 9.23 -22.74 -19.53
N ASN A 320 8.14 -22.13 -19.09
CA ASN A 320 6.79 -22.40 -19.59
C ASN A 320 6.39 -21.85 -20.98
N PRO A 321 7.20 -21.10 -21.77
CA PRO A 321 6.79 -20.66 -23.09
C PRO A 321 7.07 -21.69 -24.19
N LEU A 322 7.70 -22.84 -23.93
CA LEU A 322 7.95 -23.84 -24.99
C LEU A 322 6.72 -24.71 -25.31
N THR A 323 5.82 -24.93 -24.34
CA THR A 323 4.48 -25.51 -24.61
C THR A 323 3.47 -24.47 -25.07
N SER A 324 3.64 -23.18 -24.71
CA SER A 324 2.75 -22.10 -25.17
C SER A 324 3.22 -21.38 -26.44
N ARG A 325 4.45 -21.59 -26.93
CA ARG A 325 4.96 -20.93 -28.16
C ARG A 325 4.13 -21.24 -29.40
N HIS A 326 3.45 -22.39 -29.41
CA HIS A 326 2.55 -22.76 -30.50
C HIS A 326 1.18 -22.07 -30.40
N GLU A 327 0.81 -21.54 -29.23
CA GLU A 327 -0.42 -20.75 -29.03
C GLU A 327 -0.15 -19.22 -28.94
N GLU A 328 1.11 -18.80 -28.71
CA GLU A 328 1.53 -17.41 -28.52
C GLU A 328 1.55 -16.57 -29.81
N GLU A 329 1.53 -17.17 -31.00
CA GLU A 329 1.49 -16.42 -32.27
C GLU A 329 0.11 -15.75 -32.52
N HIS A 330 -0.90 -16.01 -31.69
CA HIS A 330 -2.28 -15.54 -31.89
C HIS A 330 -2.89 -14.66 -30.78
N MET A 331 -2.13 -14.14 -29.80
CA MET A 331 -2.73 -13.39 -28.68
C MET A 331 -2.05 -12.05 -28.29
N ASP A 332 -2.90 -11.06 -27.99
CA ASP A 332 -2.54 -9.69 -27.61
C ASP A 332 -1.82 -9.57 -26.26
N ALA A 333 -0.98 -8.52 -26.16
CA ALA A 333 -0.06 -8.20 -25.05
C ALA A 333 -0.64 -8.14 -23.61
N PRO A 334 -1.90 -7.74 -23.34
CA PRO A 334 -2.39 -7.62 -21.95
C PRO A 334 -2.56 -8.98 -21.25
N ASN A 335 -2.87 -10.05 -22.01
CA ASN A 335 -3.10 -11.39 -21.48
C ASN A 335 -1.82 -12.11 -20.99
N LYS A 336 -0.62 -11.55 -21.22
CA LYS A 336 0.66 -12.21 -20.89
C LYS A 336 1.02 -12.18 -19.40
N LYS A 337 0.64 -11.12 -18.66
CA LYS A 337 1.11 -10.91 -17.28
C LYS A 337 0.33 -11.73 -16.23
N LEU A 338 -1.01 -11.71 -16.26
CA LEU A 338 -1.82 -12.44 -15.26
C LEU A 338 -1.85 -13.95 -15.51
N ARG A 339 -1.85 -14.39 -16.77
CA ARG A 339 -1.86 -15.83 -17.11
C ARG A 339 -0.60 -16.52 -16.61
N ALA A 340 0.55 -15.84 -16.55
CA ALA A 340 1.78 -16.35 -15.94
C ALA A 340 1.64 -16.59 -14.43
N THR A 341 0.97 -15.69 -13.70
CA THR A 341 0.71 -15.84 -12.25
C THR A 341 -0.31 -16.93 -11.99
N LYS A 342 -1.40 -16.99 -12.77
CA LYS A 342 -2.42 -18.03 -12.66
C LYS A 342 -1.94 -19.43 -13.08
N LEU A 343 -1.15 -19.54 -14.14
CA LEU A 343 -0.47 -20.79 -14.54
C LEU A 343 0.45 -21.30 -13.43
N VAL A 344 1.14 -20.40 -12.71
CA VAL A 344 1.95 -20.80 -11.54
C VAL A 344 1.09 -21.34 -10.39
N PHE A 345 -0.13 -20.82 -10.18
CA PHE A 345 -1.08 -21.33 -9.19
C PHE A 345 -1.73 -22.66 -9.63
N GLU A 346 -2.18 -22.79 -10.88
CA GLU A 346 -2.81 -24.00 -11.44
C GLU A 346 -1.80 -25.15 -11.66
N GLN A 347 -0.54 -24.86 -11.97
CA GLN A 347 0.51 -25.88 -12.18
C GLN A 347 1.23 -26.25 -10.87
N SER A 348 1.03 -25.47 -9.80
CA SER A 348 1.49 -25.76 -8.44
C SER A 348 0.79 -26.96 -7.81
N SER A 349 -0.49 -27.17 -8.13
CA SER A 349 -1.29 -28.31 -7.65
C SER A 349 -1.00 -29.61 -8.41
N THR A 350 -0.37 -29.54 -9.58
CA THR A 350 -0.14 -30.68 -10.49
C THR A 350 1.32 -31.09 -10.66
N LEU A 351 2.27 -30.40 -10.02
CA LEU A 351 3.70 -30.72 -10.10
C LEU A 351 4.09 -31.93 -9.22
N GLN A 352 3.50 -33.08 -9.51
CA GLN A 352 4.14 -34.37 -9.26
C GLN A 352 5.28 -34.49 -10.27
N LEU A 353 6.51 -34.19 -9.83
CA LEU A 353 7.70 -34.56 -10.58
C LEU A 353 7.70 -36.09 -10.67
N GLU A 354 7.27 -36.64 -11.80
CA GLU A 354 7.64 -38.01 -12.15
C GLU A 354 9.17 -38.10 -12.18
N PRO A 355 9.76 -39.16 -11.60
CA PRO A 355 11.21 -39.31 -11.58
C PRO A 355 11.73 -39.45 -13.02
N LEU A 356 12.38 -38.41 -13.54
CA LEU A 356 13.01 -38.45 -14.85
C LEU A 356 14.05 -39.58 -14.89
N GLY A 357 13.89 -40.49 -15.85
CA GLY A 357 14.84 -41.57 -16.13
C GLY A 357 16.20 -41.05 -16.61
N PRO A 358 17.25 -41.90 -16.61
CA PRO A 358 18.65 -41.50 -16.76
C PRO A 358 19.08 -41.29 -18.23
N ASN A 359 18.29 -40.57 -19.04
CA ASN A 359 18.59 -40.35 -20.45
C ASN A 359 19.36 -39.03 -20.71
N LEU A 360 20.25 -39.03 -21.70
CA LEU A 360 21.06 -37.86 -22.06
C LEU A 360 20.21 -36.68 -22.57
N ASN A 361 19.10 -36.97 -23.24
CA ASN A 361 18.14 -35.95 -23.71
C ASN A 361 17.46 -35.21 -22.55
N SER A 362 17.17 -35.91 -21.44
CA SER A 362 16.66 -35.27 -20.22
C SER A 362 17.69 -34.39 -19.52
N PHE A 363 18.99 -34.68 -19.65
CA PHE A 363 20.05 -33.79 -19.17
C PHE A 363 20.21 -32.54 -20.04
N VAL A 364 20.10 -32.67 -21.36
CA VAL A 364 20.13 -31.52 -22.29
C VAL A 364 18.91 -30.63 -22.10
N GLU A 365 17.72 -31.22 -21.93
CA GLU A 365 16.51 -30.47 -21.58
C GLU A 365 16.64 -29.77 -20.22
N LEU A 366 17.22 -30.43 -19.20
CA LEU A 366 17.49 -29.80 -17.89
C LEU A 366 18.55 -28.68 -17.97
N ALA A 367 19.57 -28.83 -18.82
CA ALA A 367 20.61 -27.81 -19.01
C ALA A 367 20.08 -26.59 -19.78
N LEU A 368 19.27 -26.81 -20.82
CA LEU A 368 18.56 -25.75 -21.55
C LEU A 368 17.47 -25.11 -20.68
N ALA A 369 16.81 -25.87 -19.79
CA ALA A 369 15.88 -25.39 -18.78
C ALA A 369 16.54 -24.49 -17.72
N GLY A 370 17.77 -24.83 -17.34
CA GLY A 370 18.52 -24.13 -16.30
C GLY A 370 19.17 -22.83 -16.78
N PHE A 371 19.49 -22.69 -18.07
CA PHE A 371 20.21 -21.55 -18.60
C PHE A 371 19.53 -20.17 -18.36
N PRO A 372 18.21 -20.00 -18.58
CA PRO A 372 17.52 -18.73 -18.33
C PRO A 372 17.44 -18.41 -16.83
N VAL A 373 17.22 -19.44 -16.00
CA VAL A 373 17.27 -19.33 -14.52
C VAL A 373 18.63 -18.83 -14.07
N VAL A 374 19.71 -19.43 -14.56
CA VAL A 374 21.09 -19.06 -14.22
C VAL A 374 21.38 -17.64 -14.66
N LYS A 375 21.03 -17.26 -15.89
CA LYS A 375 21.20 -15.89 -16.39
C LYS A 375 20.50 -14.87 -15.49
N GLU A 376 19.26 -15.13 -15.10
CA GLU A 376 18.51 -14.26 -14.19
C GLU A 376 19.15 -14.22 -12.79
N VAL A 377 19.60 -15.34 -12.24
CA VAL A 377 20.29 -15.39 -10.94
C VAL A 377 21.54 -14.51 -10.95
N PHE A 378 22.39 -14.63 -11.97
CA PHE A 378 23.62 -13.84 -12.09
C PHE A 378 23.38 -12.37 -12.43
N ALA A 379 22.27 -12.02 -13.06
CA ALA A 379 21.86 -10.63 -13.31
C ALA A 379 21.40 -9.88 -12.05
N SER A 380 21.15 -10.58 -10.94
CA SER A 380 20.73 -9.96 -9.68
C SER A 380 21.89 -9.23 -9.01
N ARG A 381 21.80 -7.90 -8.87
CA ARG A 381 22.81 -7.07 -8.17
C ARG A 381 23.16 -7.59 -6.78
N ARG A 382 22.17 -8.11 -6.03
CA ARG A 382 22.39 -8.71 -4.71
C ARG A 382 23.15 -10.02 -4.79
N PHE A 383 22.84 -10.88 -5.77
CA PHE A 383 23.57 -12.12 -5.98
C PHE A 383 25.01 -11.84 -6.40
N SER A 384 25.23 -10.94 -7.35
CA SER A 384 26.57 -10.54 -7.78
C SER A 384 27.40 -9.97 -6.61
N TRP A 385 26.76 -9.23 -5.70
CA TRP A 385 27.40 -8.73 -4.47
C TRP A 385 27.86 -9.85 -3.54
N TYR A 386 26.99 -10.80 -3.20
CA TYR A 386 27.36 -11.91 -2.32
C TYR A 386 28.32 -12.90 -3.01
N LEU A 387 28.24 -13.05 -4.33
CA LEU A 387 29.23 -13.78 -5.11
C LEU A 387 30.60 -13.12 -5.00
N PHE A 388 30.68 -11.79 -5.16
CA PHE A 388 31.90 -11.03 -4.95
C PHE A 388 32.48 -11.25 -3.54
N LEU A 389 31.66 -11.17 -2.49
CA LEU A 389 32.10 -11.46 -1.11
C LEU A 389 32.55 -12.91 -0.91
N GLY A 390 31.85 -13.88 -1.50
CA GLY A 390 32.24 -15.28 -1.46
C GLY A 390 33.59 -15.52 -2.15
N THR A 391 33.79 -14.93 -3.33
CA THR A 391 35.07 -15.03 -4.05
C THR A 391 36.22 -14.33 -3.32
N SER A 392 35.97 -13.16 -2.71
CA SER A 392 36.99 -12.46 -1.93
C SER A 392 37.35 -13.20 -0.65
N SER A 393 36.42 -13.95 -0.05
CA SER A 393 36.71 -14.88 1.05
C SER A 393 37.62 -16.02 0.62
N VAL A 394 37.33 -16.67 -0.52
CA VAL A 394 38.15 -17.76 -1.06
C VAL A 394 39.56 -17.28 -1.42
N ILE A 395 39.67 -16.15 -2.12
CA ILE A 395 40.96 -15.53 -2.47
C ILE A 395 41.70 -15.07 -1.19
N GLY A 396 40.95 -14.59 -0.19
CA GLY A 396 41.44 -14.24 1.13
C GLY A 396 42.17 -15.38 1.83
N THR A 397 41.59 -16.58 1.77
CA THR A 397 42.17 -17.79 2.36
C THR A 397 43.31 -18.39 1.53
N LEU A 398 43.20 -18.37 0.19
CA LEU A 398 44.14 -19.07 -0.68
C LEU A 398 45.37 -18.24 -1.07
N TYR A 399 45.24 -16.91 -1.17
CA TYR A 399 46.30 -16.05 -1.71
C TYR A 399 46.77 -14.99 -0.71
N SER A 400 45.87 -14.14 -0.20
CA SER A 400 46.24 -13.04 0.69
C SER A 400 45.13 -12.65 1.65
N ASN A 401 45.41 -12.67 2.96
CA ASN A 401 44.43 -12.34 4.00
C ASN A 401 43.86 -10.90 3.89
N PHE A 402 44.48 -10.00 3.12
CA PHE A 402 43.97 -8.64 2.92
C PHE A 402 42.63 -8.58 2.19
N PHE A 403 42.25 -9.61 1.41
CA PHE A 403 40.96 -9.64 0.75
C PHE A 403 39.77 -9.73 1.73
N PHE A 404 40.00 -10.04 3.02
CA PHE A 404 38.96 -9.93 4.04
C PHE A 404 38.50 -8.49 4.27
N ALA A 405 39.30 -7.47 3.95
CA ALA A 405 38.89 -6.07 4.02
C ALA A 405 37.70 -5.76 3.09
N ALA A 406 37.54 -6.48 1.98
CA ALA A 406 36.41 -6.30 1.07
C ALA A 406 35.05 -6.55 1.74
N HIS A 407 35.01 -7.36 2.82
CA HIS A 407 33.80 -7.65 3.56
C HIS A 407 33.30 -6.46 4.39
N LEU A 408 34.15 -5.48 4.69
CA LEU A 408 33.74 -4.25 5.35
C LEU A 408 32.82 -3.40 4.46
N LEU A 409 32.93 -3.53 3.14
CA LEU A 409 32.03 -2.86 2.20
C LEU A 409 30.58 -3.33 2.35
N ASP A 410 30.34 -4.50 2.96
CA ASP A 410 28.99 -4.99 3.22
C ASP A 410 28.20 -4.06 4.16
N TYR A 411 28.90 -3.31 5.02
CA TYR A 411 28.29 -2.25 5.83
C TYR A 411 27.62 -1.18 4.95
N MET A 412 28.27 -0.77 3.85
CA MET A 412 27.75 0.27 2.95
C MET A 412 26.48 -0.18 2.22
N VAL A 413 26.31 -1.48 1.98
CA VAL A 413 25.16 -2.02 1.22
C VAL A 413 24.01 -2.42 2.15
N ASN A 414 24.29 -3.05 3.28
CA ASN A 414 23.26 -3.62 4.15
C ASN A 414 22.81 -2.67 5.28
N ASN A 415 23.65 -1.71 5.71
CA ASN A 415 23.26 -0.72 6.71
C ASN A 415 22.54 0.49 6.07
N PRO A 416 21.40 0.98 6.61
CA PRO A 416 20.75 2.21 6.12
C PRO A 416 21.68 3.42 6.02
N ASP A 417 22.51 3.68 7.04
CA ASP A 417 23.39 4.87 7.04
C ASP A 417 24.47 4.77 5.95
N GLY A 418 24.98 3.56 5.73
CA GLY A 418 25.94 3.25 4.69
C GLY A 418 25.35 3.44 3.29
N ARG A 419 24.10 2.98 3.08
CA ARG A 419 23.40 3.17 1.81
C ARG A 419 23.16 4.64 1.51
N MET A 420 22.70 5.41 2.50
CA MET A 420 22.49 6.85 2.34
C MET A 420 23.77 7.57 1.90
N THR A 421 24.91 7.19 2.50
CA THR A 421 26.22 7.73 2.12
C THR A 421 26.61 7.35 0.69
N MET A 422 26.40 6.08 0.31
CA MET A 422 26.69 5.61 -1.05
C MET A 422 25.78 6.27 -2.09
N GLU A 423 24.49 6.43 -1.79
CA GLU A 423 23.51 7.09 -2.66
C GLU A 423 23.86 8.55 -2.91
N ALA A 424 24.33 9.26 -1.88
CA ALA A 424 24.81 10.64 -2.03
C ALA A 424 25.97 10.73 -3.03
N VAL A 425 26.97 9.85 -2.91
CA VAL A 425 28.12 9.81 -3.83
C VAL A 425 27.70 9.43 -5.25
N ILE A 426 26.78 8.48 -5.40
CA ILE A 426 26.31 8.05 -6.73
C ILE A 426 25.51 9.16 -7.43
N MET A 427 24.61 9.84 -6.72
CA MET A 427 23.82 10.93 -7.29
C MET A 427 24.70 12.12 -7.69
N GLY A 428 25.64 12.52 -6.83
CA GLY A 428 26.60 13.59 -7.13
C GLY A 428 27.71 13.19 -8.10
N GLY A 429 27.94 11.89 -8.31
CA GLY A 429 29.11 11.36 -9.00
C GLY A 429 29.27 11.85 -10.44
N SER A 430 28.18 11.97 -11.19
CA SER A 430 28.25 12.45 -12.58
C SER A 430 28.74 13.90 -12.70
N LEU A 431 28.42 14.73 -11.72
CA LEU A 431 28.87 16.12 -11.65
C LEU A 431 30.32 16.18 -11.14
N LEU A 432 30.65 15.38 -10.13
CA LEU A 432 32.01 15.27 -9.58
C LEU A 432 33.04 14.80 -10.62
N VAL A 433 32.68 13.84 -11.49
CA VAL A 433 33.58 13.38 -12.56
C VAL A 433 33.83 14.49 -13.58
N LYS A 434 32.80 15.27 -13.93
CA LYS A 434 32.95 16.41 -14.86
C LYS A 434 33.82 17.51 -14.25
N THR A 435 33.64 17.84 -12.97
CA THR A 435 34.48 18.83 -12.29
C THR A 435 35.90 18.34 -12.06
N ALA A 436 36.10 17.07 -11.74
CA ALA A 436 37.42 16.46 -11.67
C ALA A 436 38.16 16.53 -13.01
N LEU A 437 37.47 16.31 -14.14
CA LEU A 437 38.05 16.46 -15.48
C LEU A 437 38.49 17.90 -15.75
N VAL A 438 37.64 18.89 -15.44
CA VAL A 438 37.97 20.32 -15.59
C VAL A 438 39.16 20.69 -14.69
N THR A 439 39.16 20.25 -13.44
CA THR A 439 40.27 20.39 -12.51
C THR A 439 41.57 19.83 -13.09
N LEU A 440 41.54 18.62 -13.64
CA LEU A 440 42.72 17.99 -14.22
C LEU A 440 43.24 18.78 -15.43
N ILE A 441 42.36 19.30 -16.28
CA ILE A 441 42.75 20.18 -17.40
C ILE A 441 43.42 21.46 -16.88
N ILE A 442 42.86 22.09 -15.84
CA ILE A 442 43.42 23.32 -15.26
C ILE A 442 44.79 23.02 -14.64
N ILE A 443 44.91 21.99 -13.81
CA ILE A 443 46.20 21.59 -13.21
C ILE A 443 47.24 21.31 -14.30
N PHE A 444 46.86 20.62 -15.38
CA PHE A 444 47.74 20.34 -16.50
C PHE A 444 48.24 21.61 -17.20
N MET A 445 47.37 22.62 -17.38
CA MET A 445 47.78 23.93 -17.93
C MET A 445 48.78 24.64 -17.01
N TYR A 446 48.55 24.61 -15.69
CA TYR A 446 49.51 25.10 -14.71
C TYR A 446 50.86 24.35 -14.81
N THR A 447 50.84 23.02 -14.93
CA THR A 447 52.06 22.22 -15.11
C THR A 447 52.86 22.64 -16.34
N ILE A 448 52.22 22.94 -17.48
CA ILE A 448 52.93 23.39 -18.69
C ILE A 448 53.69 24.70 -18.43
N VAL A 449 53.04 25.66 -17.78
CA VAL A 449 53.66 26.96 -17.43
C VAL A 449 54.81 26.74 -16.44
N SER A 450 54.59 25.90 -15.43
CA SER A 450 55.59 25.53 -14.42
C SER A 450 56.82 24.87 -15.03
N PHE A 451 56.62 23.84 -15.86
CA PHE A 451 57.70 23.07 -16.48
C PHE A 451 58.52 23.89 -17.47
N LYS A 452 57.89 24.86 -18.17
CA LYS A 452 58.60 25.70 -19.13
C LYS A 452 59.37 26.84 -18.46
N ASN A 453 58.78 27.49 -17.47
CA ASN A 453 59.31 28.76 -16.94
C ASN A 453 59.98 28.63 -15.56
N PHE A 454 59.62 27.62 -14.77
CA PHE A 454 60.01 27.52 -13.36
C PHE A 454 60.64 26.17 -12.99
N ARG A 455 60.94 25.31 -13.97
CA ARG A 455 61.51 23.96 -13.75
C ARG A 455 62.77 23.99 -12.88
N ASP A 456 63.71 24.87 -13.17
CA ASP A 456 65.00 24.88 -12.49
C ASP A 456 64.88 25.22 -11.00
N ARG A 457 63.81 25.90 -10.59
CA ARG A 457 63.52 26.25 -9.18
C ARG A 457 62.80 25.13 -8.40
N ILE A 458 62.27 24.14 -9.11
CA ILE A 458 61.53 23.01 -8.52
C ILE A 458 62.45 21.78 -8.38
N VAL A 459 63.48 21.68 -9.23
CA VAL A 459 64.36 20.50 -9.37
C VAL A 459 65.31 20.31 -8.19
N ASP A 460 65.65 21.36 -7.42
CA ASP A 460 66.70 21.27 -6.39
C ASP A 460 66.39 20.29 -5.23
N ASN A 461 65.15 19.80 -5.09
CA ASN A 461 64.78 18.80 -4.08
C ASN A 461 63.85 17.67 -4.59
N TYR A 462 63.45 17.66 -5.87
CA TYR A 462 62.42 16.73 -6.38
C TYR A 462 62.65 16.22 -7.81
N GLU A 463 62.14 15.02 -8.08
CA GLU A 463 62.21 14.31 -9.37
C GLU A 463 61.31 14.90 -10.49
N CYS A 464 61.20 16.23 -10.67
CA CYS A 464 60.51 16.84 -11.83
C CYS A 464 61.48 16.98 -13.04
N GLU A 465 62.14 15.89 -13.44
CA GLU A 465 63.05 15.92 -14.60
C GLU A 465 62.26 15.90 -15.92
N THR A 466 61.21 15.08 -15.98
CA THR A 466 60.34 14.93 -17.15
C THR A 466 59.01 15.64 -16.96
N PHE A 467 58.38 16.05 -18.07
CA PHE A 467 57.05 16.67 -18.02
C PHE A 467 56.00 15.76 -17.36
N PHE A 468 56.10 14.44 -17.55
CA PHE A 468 55.21 13.47 -16.92
C PHE A 468 55.37 13.44 -15.39
N GLN A 469 56.61 13.36 -14.90
CA GLN A 469 56.87 13.43 -13.45
C GLN A 469 56.36 14.75 -12.89
N CYS A 470 56.60 15.87 -13.58
CA CYS A 470 56.12 17.17 -13.13
C CYS A 470 54.58 17.28 -13.12
N SER A 471 53.91 16.62 -14.06
CA SER A 471 52.45 16.54 -14.11
C SER A 471 51.88 15.76 -12.93
N ILE A 472 52.46 14.60 -12.60
CA ILE A 472 52.08 13.82 -11.42
C ILE A 472 52.40 14.59 -10.13
N TYR A 473 53.53 15.29 -10.10
CA TYR A 473 53.94 16.11 -8.96
C TYR A 473 52.93 17.25 -8.70
N HIS A 474 52.55 18.02 -9.72
CA HIS A 474 51.52 19.06 -9.60
C HIS A 474 50.13 18.49 -9.30
N LEU A 475 49.81 17.29 -9.78
CA LEU A 475 48.52 16.65 -9.48
C LEU A 475 48.47 16.20 -8.01
N VAL A 476 49.48 15.51 -7.51
CA VAL A 476 49.49 14.96 -6.15
C VAL A 476 49.67 16.08 -5.12
N PHE A 477 50.74 16.87 -5.24
CA PHE A 477 51.07 17.91 -4.26
C PHE A 477 50.23 19.19 -4.44
N GLY A 478 49.79 19.46 -5.67
CA GLY A 478 48.87 20.56 -5.93
C GLY A 478 47.49 20.28 -5.35
N MET A 479 46.99 19.04 -5.46
CA MET A 479 45.67 18.68 -4.91
C MET A 479 45.63 18.54 -3.39
N ASP A 480 46.72 18.10 -2.75
CA ASP A 480 46.81 17.91 -1.28
C ASP A 480 46.87 19.23 -0.48
N GLY A 481 46.72 20.37 -1.15
CA GLY A 481 46.91 21.71 -0.61
C GLY A 481 46.02 22.09 0.58
N ALA A 482 46.49 21.82 1.80
CA ALA A 482 46.48 22.69 2.99
C ALA A 482 46.77 21.90 4.29
N GLY A 483 47.89 22.19 4.96
CA GLY A 483 48.07 21.86 6.39
C GLY A 483 49.28 21.00 6.76
N LYS A 484 49.92 20.32 5.80
CA LYS A 484 51.26 19.75 6.03
C LYS A 484 52.28 20.74 5.49
N SER A 485 53.28 21.07 6.30
CA SER A 485 54.34 22.04 5.99
C SER A 485 55.17 21.71 4.74
N GLU A 486 54.83 20.65 4.00
CA GLU A 486 55.53 20.13 2.82
C GLU A 486 54.66 20.14 1.55
N GLY A 487 53.45 20.72 1.54
CA GLY A 487 52.55 20.68 0.36
C GLY A 487 52.86 21.73 -0.71
N ILE A 488 52.09 22.83 -0.72
CA ILE A 488 52.21 23.90 -1.73
C ILE A 488 53.59 24.58 -1.71
N GLY A 489 54.20 24.73 -0.54
CA GLY A 489 55.52 25.33 -0.45
C GLY A 489 56.66 24.37 -0.81
N SER A 490 56.43 23.05 -0.92
CA SER A 490 57.41 22.18 -1.59
C SER A 490 57.21 22.19 -3.10
N LEU A 491 55.95 22.22 -3.55
CA LEU A 491 55.57 22.27 -4.96
C LEU A 491 56.22 23.45 -5.70
N PHE A 492 56.46 24.56 -4.99
CA PHE A 492 57.03 25.80 -5.50
C PHE A 492 58.28 26.29 -4.73
N GLY A 493 58.94 25.42 -3.95
CA GLY A 493 60.26 25.72 -3.34
C GLY A 493 60.30 26.74 -2.19
N ILE A 494 59.14 27.24 -1.72
CA ILE A 494 59.01 28.33 -0.73
C ILE A 494 59.70 28.03 0.62
N TRP A 495 59.82 26.76 1.02
CA TRP A 495 60.31 26.38 2.37
C TRP A 495 61.82 26.23 2.50
N TYR A 496 62.55 26.11 1.39
CA TYR A 496 64.00 25.88 1.42
C TYR A 496 64.79 27.12 1.02
N ASP A 497 64.24 27.93 0.10
CA ASP A 497 64.70 29.28 -0.19
C ASP A 497 63.50 30.22 -0.20
N PRO A 498 63.33 31.11 0.80
CA PRO A 498 62.32 32.15 0.68
C PRO A 498 62.62 32.95 -0.60
N PRO A 499 61.66 33.18 -1.51
CA PRO A 499 61.87 33.93 -2.75
C PRO A 499 62.24 35.40 -2.52
N VAL A 500 62.48 35.79 -1.27
CA VAL A 500 62.87 37.11 -0.83
C VAL A 500 64.04 36.93 0.13
N SER A 501 65.25 36.75 -0.40
CA SER A 501 66.41 37.25 0.33
C SER A 501 66.28 38.78 0.35
N LEU A 502 66.22 39.39 1.54
CA LEU A 502 66.13 40.84 1.77
C LEU A 502 67.26 41.66 1.08
N GLU A 503 68.22 40.98 0.43
CA GLU A 503 69.40 41.57 -0.21
C GLU A 503 69.50 41.30 -1.73
N ALA A 504 68.53 40.63 -2.38
CA ALA A 504 68.58 40.37 -3.83
C ALA A 504 67.43 41.05 -4.61
N ARG A 505 67.84 42.08 -5.37
CA ARG A 505 67.50 42.44 -6.75
C ARG A 505 66.04 42.33 -7.27
N GLU A 506 65.64 43.39 -7.97
CA GLU A 506 64.41 43.50 -8.79
C GLU A 506 64.37 42.53 -9.98
N ASP A 507 64.34 41.22 -9.73
CA ASP A 507 64.26 40.21 -10.78
C ASP A 507 62.79 39.88 -11.06
N TRP A 508 62.30 40.31 -12.24
CA TRP A 508 60.91 40.15 -12.70
C TRP A 508 60.41 38.69 -12.66
N GLU A 509 61.33 37.73 -12.70
CA GLU A 509 61.06 36.29 -12.62
C GLU A 509 60.55 35.86 -11.23
N ASP A 510 61.04 36.49 -10.15
CA ASP A 510 60.59 36.20 -8.79
C ASP A 510 59.16 36.70 -8.56
N VAL A 511 58.87 37.90 -9.06
CA VAL A 511 57.51 38.47 -9.04
C VAL A 511 56.57 37.60 -9.88
N ALA A 512 57.00 37.14 -11.06
CA ALA A 512 56.22 36.25 -11.91
C ALA A 512 55.93 34.90 -11.23
N HIS A 513 56.92 34.34 -10.53
CA HIS A 513 56.76 33.09 -9.77
C HIS A 513 55.77 33.25 -8.60
N ILE A 514 55.88 34.33 -7.82
CA ILE A 514 54.96 34.63 -6.71
C ILE A 514 53.53 34.82 -7.24
N MET A 515 53.35 35.59 -8.32
CA MET A 515 52.03 35.81 -8.93
C MET A 515 51.43 34.50 -9.47
N TYR A 516 52.25 33.66 -10.09
CA TYR A 516 51.84 32.35 -10.58
C TYR A 516 51.38 31.44 -9.43
N LEU A 517 52.16 31.36 -8.34
CA LEU A 517 51.80 30.65 -7.11
C LEU A 517 50.49 31.15 -6.50
N MET A 518 50.35 32.47 -6.33
CA MET A 518 49.13 33.07 -5.77
C MET A 518 47.91 32.76 -6.65
N SER A 519 48.08 32.80 -7.97
CA SER A 519 47.00 32.43 -8.90
C SER A 519 46.61 30.95 -8.76
N PHE A 520 47.59 30.05 -8.60
CA PHE A 520 47.34 28.62 -8.41
C PHE A 520 46.57 28.36 -7.11
N VAL A 521 46.99 28.99 -6.01
CA VAL A 521 46.30 28.87 -4.70
C VAL A 521 44.86 29.39 -4.80
N ILE A 522 44.63 30.54 -5.43
CA ILE A 522 43.27 31.09 -5.61
C ILE A 522 42.40 30.14 -6.44
N VAL A 523 42.90 29.68 -7.58
CA VAL A 523 42.12 28.83 -8.49
C VAL A 523 41.88 27.44 -7.90
N TRP A 524 42.90 26.77 -7.37
CA TRP A 524 42.75 25.43 -6.82
C TRP A 524 42.05 25.42 -5.46
N MET A 525 42.59 26.12 -4.47
CA MET A 525 42.17 26.00 -3.08
C MET A 525 40.87 26.76 -2.81
N PHE A 526 40.77 28.00 -3.28
CA PHE A 526 39.61 28.84 -2.98
C PHE A 526 38.45 28.63 -3.95
N LEU A 527 38.72 28.26 -5.21
CA LEU A 527 37.67 28.08 -6.22
C LEU A 527 37.35 26.59 -6.44
N LEU A 528 38.26 25.80 -7.01
CA LEU A 528 37.95 24.43 -7.44
C LEU A 528 37.65 23.47 -6.28
N SER A 529 38.47 23.49 -5.21
CA SER A 529 38.28 22.63 -4.03
C SER A 529 36.97 22.93 -3.29
N ASN A 530 36.62 24.21 -3.18
CA ASN A 530 35.34 24.64 -2.59
C ASN A 530 34.14 24.30 -3.47
N ILE A 531 34.27 24.33 -4.81
CA ILE A 531 33.22 23.86 -5.72
C ILE A 531 32.99 22.35 -5.54
N ILE A 532 34.06 21.54 -5.49
CA ILE A 532 33.93 20.08 -5.30
C ILE A 532 33.27 19.78 -3.95
N THR A 533 33.70 20.42 -2.87
CA THR A 533 33.09 20.25 -1.54
C THR A 533 31.63 20.71 -1.54
N GLY A 534 31.31 21.83 -2.19
CA GLY A 534 29.95 22.34 -2.34
C GLY A 534 29.03 21.35 -3.07
N GLN A 535 29.53 20.71 -4.14
CA GLN A 535 28.78 19.68 -4.88
C GLN A 535 28.51 18.43 -4.04
N ILE A 536 29.46 18.01 -3.19
CA ILE A 536 29.24 16.90 -2.27
C ILE A 536 28.14 17.25 -1.25
N VAL A 537 28.18 18.45 -0.68
CA VAL A 537 27.17 18.93 0.28
C VAL A 537 25.78 18.99 -0.36
N ASP A 538 25.69 19.48 -1.59
CA ASP A 538 24.44 19.54 -2.35
C ASP A 538 23.87 18.12 -2.61
N ALA A 539 24.73 17.16 -2.99
CA ALA A 539 24.32 15.78 -3.15
C ALA A 539 23.76 15.19 -1.83
N PHE A 540 24.43 15.40 -0.69
CA PHE A 540 23.89 15.01 0.63
C PHE A 540 22.61 15.76 1.02
N GLY A 541 22.45 17.01 0.57
CA GLY A 541 21.19 17.77 0.69
C GLY A 541 20.06 17.07 -0.04
N SER A 542 20.24 16.80 -1.34
CA SER A 542 19.24 16.16 -2.18
C SER A 542 18.79 14.78 -1.67
N VAL A 543 19.71 13.95 -1.17
CA VAL A 543 19.38 12.62 -0.58
C VAL A 543 18.46 12.78 0.63
N ARG A 544 18.75 13.76 1.49
CA ARG A 544 17.95 14.05 2.67
C ARG A 544 16.57 14.55 2.27
N ASP A 545 16.49 15.42 1.27
CA ASP A 545 15.23 15.95 0.77
C ASP A 545 14.37 14.85 0.15
N ILE A 546 14.95 13.93 -0.63
CA ILE A 546 14.25 12.76 -1.17
C ILE A 546 13.71 11.88 -0.03
N ALA A 547 14.55 11.58 0.97
CA ALA A 547 14.14 10.76 2.11
C ALA A 547 13.03 11.44 2.95
N ALA A 548 13.14 12.75 3.19
CA ALA A 548 12.16 13.54 3.91
C ALA A 548 10.84 13.65 3.14
N ASN A 549 10.90 13.87 1.82
CA ASN A 549 9.73 13.92 0.95
C ASN A 549 9.00 12.58 0.94
N LYS A 550 9.73 11.47 0.82
CA LYS A 550 9.14 10.13 0.87
C LYS A 550 8.48 9.85 2.22
N LYS A 551 9.10 10.25 3.33
CA LYS A 551 8.52 10.11 4.67
C LYS A 551 7.25 10.94 4.82
N ARG A 552 7.28 12.20 4.39
CA ARG A 552 6.13 13.11 4.45
C ARG A 552 4.95 12.57 3.62
N ASP A 553 5.21 12.09 2.41
CA ASP A 553 4.19 11.50 1.54
C ASP A 553 3.58 10.20 2.13
N LEU A 554 4.31 9.46 2.96
CA LEU A 554 3.77 8.31 3.70
C LEU A 554 2.86 8.72 4.87
N GLU A 555 3.09 9.88 5.46
CA GLU A 555 2.35 10.40 6.61
C GLU A 555 1.16 11.28 6.21
N GLU A 556 1.22 11.89 5.02
CA GLU A 556 0.21 12.85 4.54
C GLU A 556 -0.74 12.25 3.51
N ASN A 557 -0.36 11.22 2.73
CA ASN A 557 -1.16 10.70 1.62
C ASN A 557 -1.40 9.19 1.71
N SER A 558 -2.60 8.74 1.35
CA SER A 558 -2.91 7.30 1.25
C SER A 558 -2.21 6.64 0.04
N LEU A 559 -1.65 5.43 0.25
CA LEU A 559 -1.00 4.67 -0.83
C LEU A 559 -2.01 4.15 -1.87
N ILE A 560 -3.28 3.95 -1.53
CA ILE A 560 -4.25 3.45 -2.51
C ILE A 560 -4.91 4.64 -3.21
N CYS A 561 -5.78 5.38 -2.52
CA CYS A 561 -6.53 6.46 -3.16
C CYS A 561 -5.72 7.72 -3.51
N SER A 562 -4.51 7.92 -2.97
CA SER A 562 -3.74 9.17 -3.16
C SER A 562 -4.42 10.43 -2.63
N ILE A 563 -5.39 10.28 -1.74
CA ILE A 563 -6.05 11.41 -1.09
C ILE A 563 -5.23 11.81 0.15
N ASP A 564 -5.16 13.11 0.39
CA ASP A 564 -4.42 13.72 1.48
C ASP A 564 -5.14 13.56 2.84
N ARG A 565 -4.36 13.69 3.90
CA ARG A 565 -4.81 13.59 5.28
C ARG A 565 -5.84 14.64 5.68
N TYR A 566 -5.79 15.85 5.10
CA TYR A 566 -6.71 16.92 5.46
C TYR A 566 -8.13 16.61 5.00
N SER A 567 -8.29 15.94 3.86
CA SER A 567 -9.59 15.50 3.34
C SER A 567 -10.32 14.55 4.31
N PHE A 568 -9.60 13.72 5.07
CA PHE A 568 -10.19 12.79 6.05
C PHE A 568 -10.22 13.32 7.50
N GLY A 569 -9.42 14.35 7.80
CA GLY A 569 -9.30 14.89 9.15
C GLY A 569 -8.80 13.85 10.17
N GLY A 570 -9.57 13.63 11.24
CA GLY A 570 -9.23 12.67 12.31
C GLY A 570 -9.34 11.20 11.90
N HIS A 571 -10.04 10.88 10.81
CA HIS A 571 -10.30 9.51 10.35
C HIS A 571 -9.16 8.91 9.53
N PHE A 572 -8.15 9.69 9.16
CA PHE A 572 -7.09 9.26 8.25
C PHE A 572 -6.32 8.03 8.73
N GLN A 573 -6.04 7.90 10.02
CA GLN A 573 -5.31 6.74 10.54
C GLN A 573 -6.13 5.46 10.41
N THR A 574 -7.42 5.53 10.74
CA THR A 574 -8.37 4.42 10.59
C THR A 574 -8.52 4.04 9.11
N HIS A 575 -8.60 5.04 8.23
CA HIS A 575 -8.65 4.83 6.78
C HIS A 575 -7.43 4.05 6.27
N MET A 576 -6.22 4.39 6.70
CA MET A 576 -5.00 3.67 6.27
C MET A 576 -4.85 2.27 6.86
N GLU A 577 -5.29 2.06 8.10
CA GLU A 577 -5.07 0.80 8.83
C GLU A 577 -6.16 -0.24 8.58
N GLU A 578 -7.42 0.20 8.49
CA GLU A 578 -8.60 -0.67 8.43
C GLU A 578 -9.24 -0.69 7.05
N GLU A 579 -9.43 0.46 6.39
CA GLU A 579 -10.19 0.58 5.12
C GLU A 579 -9.35 0.33 3.86
N GLN A 580 -8.23 1.04 3.73
CA GLN A 580 -7.33 1.01 2.59
C GLN A 580 -5.93 0.51 2.97
N ASN A 581 -5.87 -0.62 3.69
CA ASN A 581 -4.59 -1.23 4.04
C ASN A 581 -3.90 -1.86 2.81
N PRO A 582 -2.68 -1.46 2.44
CA PRO A 582 -1.99 -2.00 1.27
C PRO A 582 -1.76 -3.52 1.29
N LEU A 583 -1.61 -4.10 2.49
CA LEU A 583 -1.44 -5.54 2.63
C LEU A 583 -2.74 -6.30 2.38
N ASP A 584 -3.88 -5.70 2.69
CA ASP A 584 -5.17 -6.32 2.43
C ASP A 584 -5.44 -6.40 0.91
N TYR A 585 -4.99 -5.41 0.12
CA TYR A 585 -4.99 -5.50 -1.36
C TYR A 585 -4.09 -6.64 -1.88
N LEU A 586 -2.90 -6.82 -1.31
CA LEU A 586 -2.00 -7.94 -1.65
C LEU A 586 -2.70 -9.30 -1.42
N PHE A 587 -3.29 -9.48 -0.23
CA PHE A 587 -3.99 -10.73 0.10
C PHE A 587 -5.29 -10.91 -0.68
N PHE A 588 -5.97 -9.84 -1.05
CA PHE A 588 -7.17 -9.88 -1.87
C PHE A 588 -6.89 -10.37 -3.29
N VAL A 589 -5.80 -9.88 -3.91
CA VAL A 589 -5.36 -10.39 -5.22
C VAL A 589 -4.98 -11.88 -5.13
N GLN A 590 -4.31 -12.29 -4.05
CA GLN A 590 -4.07 -13.73 -3.79
C GLN A 590 -5.37 -14.52 -3.74
N TYR A 591 -6.35 -14.04 -2.98
CA TYR A 591 -7.65 -14.68 -2.78
C TYR A 591 -8.41 -14.86 -4.10
N ILE A 592 -8.50 -13.81 -4.93
CA ILE A 592 -9.18 -13.90 -6.24
C ILE A 592 -8.47 -14.91 -7.16
N LEU A 593 -7.14 -14.95 -7.16
CA LEU A 593 -6.37 -15.85 -8.02
C LEU A 593 -6.45 -17.32 -7.60
N GLU A 594 -6.65 -17.60 -6.30
CA GLU A 594 -6.82 -18.96 -5.77
C GLU A 594 -8.25 -19.51 -5.99
N MET A 595 -9.22 -18.63 -6.19
CA MET A 595 -10.63 -18.99 -6.30
C MET A 595 -11.00 -19.46 -7.72
N ASP A 596 -11.88 -20.46 -7.80
CA ASP A 596 -12.39 -20.95 -9.07
C ASP A 596 -13.20 -19.85 -9.79
N PRO A 597 -12.88 -19.51 -11.06
CA PRO A 597 -13.60 -18.50 -11.82
C PRO A 597 -15.11 -18.71 -11.87
N ALA A 598 -15.59 -19.96 -11.84
CA ALA A 598 -17.03 -20.26 -11.84
C ALA A 598 -17.74 -19.89 -10.52
N ASN A 599 -16.99 -19.70 -9.44
CA ASN A 599 -17.50 -19.42 -8.11
C ASN A 599 -17.39 -17.94 -7.71
N LEU A 600 -16.81 -17.08 -8.54
CA LEU A 600 -16.63 -15.66 -8.26
C LEU A 600 -17.99 -14.92 -8.23
N GLY A 601 -18.17 -14.05 -7.24
CA GLY A 601 -19.28 -13.08 -7.22
C GLY A 601 -19.16 -12.07 -8.36
N GLY A 602 -20.11 -11.14 -8.51
CA GLY A 602 -20.07 -10.22 -9.65
C GLY A 602 -18.94 -9.21 -9.58
N ILE A 603 -18.72 -8.57 -8.43
CA ILE A 603 -17.61 -7.62 -8.23
C ILE A 603 -16.27 -8.37 -8.35
N HIS A 604 -16.17 -9.56 -7.76
CA HIS A 604 -14.98 -10.41 -7.86
C HIS A 604 -14.67 -10.81 -9.31
N SER A 605 -15.69 -11.16 -10.10
CA SER A 605 -15.54 -11.50 -11.52
C SER A 605 -15.09 -10.31 -12.35
N HIS A 606 -15.61 -9.12 -12.07
CA HIS A 606 -15.17 -7.88 -12.70
C HIS A 606 -13.68 -7.62 -12.41
N ILE A 607 -13.27 -7.68 -11.15
CA ILE A 607 -11.88 -7.48 -10.75
C ILE A 607 -10.97 -8.53 -11.39
N TYR A 608 -11.41 -9.80 -11.41
CA TYR A 608 -10.68 -10.87 -12.09
C TYR A 608 -10.49 -10.60 -13.59
N ALA A 609 -11.51 -10.08 -14.29
CA ALA A 609 -11.41 -9.67 -15.68
C ALA A 609 -10.45 -8.47 -15.85
N CYS A 610 -10.54 -7.45 -15.00
CA CYS A 610 -9.63 -6.30 -15.00
C CYS A 610 -8.18 -6.72 -14.79
N LEU A 611 -7.92 -7.63 -13.84
CA LEU A 611 -6.61 -8.22 -13.62
C LEU A 611 -6.11 -8.97 -14.86
N LYS A 612 -6.99 -9.71 -15.55
CA LYS A 612 -6.64 -10.53 -16.72
C LYS A 612 -6.27 -9.67 -17.93
N GLU A 613 -7.00 -8.59 -18.11
CA GLU A 613 -6.83 -7.63 -19.21
C GLU A 613 -5.78 -6.56 -18.90
N GLY A 614 -5.19 -6.56 -17.70
CA GLY A 614 -4.20 -5.56 -17.28
C GLY A 614 -4.78 -4.16 -17.06
N ARG A 615 -6.11 -4.03 -16.93
CA ARG A 615 -6.83 -2.79 -16.66
C ARG A 615 -6.88 -2.51 -15.17
N VAL A 616 -5.72 -2.13 -14.61
CA VAL A 616 -5.55 -1.97 -13.16
C VAL A 616 -6.31 -0.78 -12.59
N THR A 617 -6.41 0.31 -13.35
CA THR A 617 -7.09 1.56 -12.95
C THR A 617 -8.59 1.41 -12.77
N ASP A 618 -9.18 0.39 -13.35
CA ASP A 618 -10.63 0.27 -13.46
C ASP A 618 -11.28 -0.29 -12.19
N TRP A 619 -10.47 -0.87 -11.29
CA TRP A 619 -10.95 -1.42 -10.02
C TRP A 619 -10.27 -0.83 -8.78
N ILE A 620 -9.05 -0.28 -8.89
CA ILE A 620 -8.37 0.35 -7.74
C ILE A 620 -8.99 1.74 -7.50
N PRO A 621 -9.45 2.08 -6.28
CA PRO A 621 -10.15 3.34 -5.99
C PRO A 621 -9.18 4.53 -5.95
N VAL A 622 -8.71 4.96 -7.13
CA VAL A 622 -7.84 6.13 -7.28
C VAL A 622 -8.66 7.40 -7.07
N SER A 623 -8.22 8.26 -6.16
CA SER A 623 -8.87 9.52 -5.79
C SER A 623 -10.29 9.38 -5.27
N ARG A 624 -10.68 8.18 -4.81
CA ARG A 624 -12.01 7.89 -4.28
C ARG A 624 -11.92 7.02 -3.02
N SER A 625 -12.92 7.13 -2.15
CA SER A 625 -13.08 6.29 -0.96
C SER A 625 -14.53 6.24 -0.53
N VAL A 626 -14.95 5.15 0.10
CA VAL A 626 -16.34 4.98 0.56
C VAL A 626 -16.67 6.01 1.63
N TYR A 627 -15.73 6.27 2.56
CA TYR A 627 -15.91 7.24 3.63
C TYR A 627 -16.18 8.67 3.12
N LEU A 628 -15.43 9.13 2.11
CA LEU A 628 -15.63 10.49 1.59
C LEU A 628 -16.92 10.60 0.78
N GLU A 629 -17.26 9.58 0.00
CA GLU A 629 -18.52 9.56 -0.77
C GLU A 629 -19.74 9.55 0.15
N SER A 630 -19.74 8.71 1.18
CA SER A 630 -20.79 8.67 2.21
C SER A 630 -20.89 9.97 3.02
N THR A 631 -19.76 10.59 3.39
CA THR A 631 -19.77 11.88 4.07
C THR A 631 -20.34 12.97 3.17
N SER A 632 -19.99 12.97 1.87
CA SER A 632 -20.49 13.93 0.90
C SER A 632 -21.99 13.77 0.64
N SER A 633 -22.50 12.54 0.59
CA SER A 633 -23.92 12.25 0.41
C SER A 633 -24.74 12.66 1.64
N LEU A 634 -24.22 12.41 2.85
CA LEU A 634 -24.86 12.84 4.10
C LEU A 634 -24.93 14.37 4.22
N GLN A 635 -23.87 15.08 3.83
CA GLN A 635 -23.88 16.53 3.79
C GLN A 635 -24.94 17.06 2.81
N LYS A 636 -25.02 16.44 1.63
CA LYS A 636 -26.01 16.80 0.61
C LYS A 636 -27.45 16.53 1.09
N GLU A 637 -27.69 15.38 1.72
CA GLU A 637 -29.00 15.05 2.28
C GLU A 637 -29.40 16.05 3.39
N HIS A 638 -28.46 16.42 4.26
CA HIS A 638 -28.70 17.40 5.30
C HIS A 638 -29.00 18.80 4.74
N THR A 639 -28.29 19.23 3.69
CA THR A 639 -28.60 20.50 3.00
C THR A 639 -29.97 20.45 2.34
N ASP A 640 -30.31 19.36 1.65
CA ASP A 640 -31.60 19.20 0.97
C ASP A 640 -32.76 19.20 1.99
N GLN A 641 -32.58 18.57 3.15
CA GLN A 641 -33.55 18.59 4.25
C GLN A 641 -33.73 19.99 4.85
N ILE A 642 -32.65 20.76 5.01
CA ILE A 642 -32.72 22.16 5.47
C ILE A 642 -33.47 23.01 4.45
N GLU A 643 -33.12 22.88 3.16
CA GLU A 643 -33.79 23.60 2.09
C GLU A 643 -35.29 23.27 2.04
N ALA A 644 -35.66 22.00 2.15
CA ALA A 644 -37.06 21.57 2.19
C ALA A 644 -37.82 22.16 3.39
N LYS A 645 -37.21 22.18 4.59
CA LYS A 645 -37.82 22.79 5.79
C LYS A 645 -37.97 24.30 5.65
N VAL A 646 -36.98 24.98 5.09
CA VAL A 646 -37.01 26.43 4.85
C VAL A 646 -38.08 26.77 3.82
N ILE A 647 -38.17 26.01 2.73
CA ILE A 647 -39.22 26.17 1.72
C ILE A 647 -40.59 25.98 2.36
N ALA A 648 -40.84 24.87 3.06
CA ALA A 648 -42.14 24.60 3.70
C ALA A 648 -42.56 25.69 4.71
N ALA A 649 -41.61 26.18 5.53
CA ALA A 649 -41.87 27.28 6.46
C ALA A 649 -42.19 28.59 5.71
N THR A 650 -41.48 28.87 4.62
CA THR A 650 -41.70 30.07 3.80
C THR A 650 -43.05 30.01 3.09
N THR A 651 -43.41 28.87 2.49
CA THR A 651 -44.71 28.65 1.84
C THR A 651 -45.86 28.84 2.83
N THR A 652 -45.76 28.28 4.04
CA THR A 652 -46.78 28.45 5.09
C THR A 652 -46.97 29.92 5.49
N ARG A 653 -45.88 30.69 5.57
CA ARG A 653 -45.94 32.14 5.85
C ARG A 653 -46.58 32.90 4.70
N VAL A 654 -46.24 32.56 3.45
CA VAL A 654 -46.87 33.15 2.25
C VAL A 654 -48.38 32.86 2.24
N ASP A 655 -48.79 31.61 2.47
CA ASP A 655 -50.20 31.23 2.50
C ASP A 655 -50.99 31.91 3.63
N SER A 656 -50.35 32.14 4.78
CA SER A 656 -50.99 32.88 5.88
C SER A 656 -51.10 34.38 5.59
N LEU A 657 -50.08 34.97 4.95
CA LEU A 657 -50.10 36.36 4.49
C LEU A 657 -51.18 36.57 3.42
N GLU A 658 -51.30 35.66 2.46
CA GLU A 658 -52.33 35.71 1.43
C GLU A 658 -53.73 35.61 2.04
N ARG A 659 -53.95 34.68 2.98
CA ARG A 659 -55.22 34.57 3.71
C ARG A 659 -55.54 35.82 4.52
N ASN A 660 -54.55 36.43 5.18
CA ASN A 660 -54.74 37.65 5.95
C ASN A 660 -55.06 38.85 5.04
N MET A 661 -54.35 38.99 3.90
CA MET A 661 -54.65 40.01 2.91
C MET A 661 -56.05 39.84 2.33
N LYS A 662 -56.47 38.61 2.02
CA LYS A 662 -57.82 38.33 1.51
C LYS A 662 -58.90 38.70 2.52
N ARG A 663 -58.72 38.34 3.81
CA ARG A 663 -59.64 38.73 4.89
C ARG A 663 -59.70 40.24 5.07
N GLN A 664 -58.56 40.91 5.01
CA GLN A 664 -58.49 42.37 5.13
C GLN A 664 -59.24 43.03 3.96
N TYR A 665 -59.08 42.52 2.74
CA TYR A 665 -59.81 42.99 1.56
C TYR A 665 -61.32 42.77 1.68
N GLU A 666 -61.76 41.59 2.10
CA GLU A 666 -63.19 41.26 2.31
C GLU A 666 -63.81 42.15 3.40
N PHE A 667 -63.10 42.38 4.51
CA PHE A 667 -63.54 43.26 5.58
C PHE A 667 -63.71 44.71 5.11
N LEU A 668 -62.70 45.26 4.41
CA LEU A 668 -62.78 46.60 3.82
C LEU A 668 -63.93 46.72 2.82
N SER A 669 -64.15 45.68 2.00
CA SER A 669 -65.26 45.65 1.05
C SER A 669 -66.62 45.66 1.76
N GLN A 670 -66.78 44.90 2.84
CA GLN A 670 -68.04 44.85 3.59
C GLN A 670 -68.30 46.14 4.37
N ASP A 671 -67.28 46.72 4.99
CA ASP A 671 -67.40 47.99 5.72
C ASP A 671 -67.82 49.11 4.77
N MET A 672 -67.23 49.18 3.58
CA MET A 672 -67.61 50.15 2.55
C MET A 672 -69.07 49.98 2.09
N ILE A 673 -69.55 48.74 1.91
CA ILE A 673 -70.96 48.47 1.58
C ILE A 673 -71.89 48.91 2.72
N GLN A 674 -71.49 48.66 3.97
CA GLN A 674 -72.29 49.02 5.13
C GLN A 674 -72.39 50.53 5.31
N GLN A 675 -71.29 51.27 5.10
CA GLN A 675 -71.30 52.73 5.08
C GLN A 675 -72.23 53.28 3.99
N MET A 676 -72.24 52.69 2.79
CA MET A 676 -73.20 53.10 1.75
C MET A 676 -74.66 52.88 2.17
N ARG A 677 -74.97 51.75 2.81
CA ARG A 677 -76.34 51.47 3.29
C ARG A 677 -76.79 52.40 4.40
N THR A 678 -75.92 52.74 5.35
CA THR A 678 -76.26 53.68 6.44
C THR A 678 -76.47 55.09 5.90
N ILE A 679 -75.69 55.52 4.89
CA ILE A 679 -75.93 56.78 4.19
C ILE A 679 -77.27 56.74 3.45
N GLU A 680 -77.61 55.63 2.80
CA GLU A 680 -78.90 55.46 2.11
C GLU A 680 -80.08 55.50 3.08
N GLN A 681 -80.01 54.77 4.20
CA GLN A 681 -81.04 54.79 5.25
C GLN A 681 -81.17 56.16 5.91
N SER A 682 -80.06 56.80 6.26
CA SER A 682 -80.08 58.16 6.80
C SER A 682 -80.74 59.14 5.82
N SER A 683 -80.51 58.95 4.51
CA SER A 683 -81.16 59.75 3.47
C SER A 683 -82.67 59.47 3.37
N LYS A 684 -83.08 58.19 3.46
CA LYS A 684 -84.50 57.79 3.51
C LYS A 684 -85.22 58.32 4.75
N ASP A 685 -84.68 58.14 5.95
CA ASP A 685 -85.25 58.67 7.19
C ASP A 685 -85.39 60.20 7.16
N ARG A 686 -84.48 60.89 6.48
CA ARG A 686 -84.59 62.35 6.29
C ARG A 686 -85.72 62.70 5.33
N LEU A 687 -85.95 61.90 4.28
CA LEU A 687 -87.09 62.07 3.38
C LEU A 687 -88.42 61.77 4.08
N ASP A 688 -88.51 60.67 4.83
CA ASP A 688 -89.72 60.28 5.57
C ASP A 688 -90.10 61.33 6.62
N ARG A 689 -89.12 61.87 7.37
CA ARG A 689 -89.36 62.99 8.31
C ARG A 689 -89.83 64.27 7.60
N ILE A 690 -89.37 64.52 6.38
CA ILE A 690 -89.85 65.65 5.57
C ILE A 690 -91.29 65.39 5.11
N GLU A 691 -91.61 64.15 4.73
CA GLU A 691 -92.96 63.73 4.32
C GLU A 691 -93.96 63.80 5.48
N ASP A 692 -93.59 63.29 6.66
CA ASP A 692 -94.41 63.39 7.88
C ASP A 692 -94.62 64.85 8.32
N ALA A 693 -93.58 65.67 8.26
CA ALA A 693 -93.70 67.10 8.53
C ALA A 693 -94.60 67.80 7.50
N LEU A 694 -94.56 67.38 6.23
CA LEU A 694 -95.47 67.86 5.20
C LEU A 694 -96.91 67.44 5.49
N ASN A 695 -97.13 66.18 5.86
CA ASN A 695 -98.46 65.64 6.16
C ASN A 695 -99.08 66.29 7.39
N LEU A 696 -98.29 66.55 8.44
CA LEU A 696 -98.75 67.32 9.61
C LEU A 696 -99.06 68.78 9.26
N LEU A 697 -98.29 69.39 8.35
CA LEU A 697 -98.61 70.72 7.84
C LEU A 697 -99.87 70.71 6.98
N VAL A 698 -100.13 69.66 6.21
CA VAL A 698 -101.39 69.48 5.46
C VAL A 698 -102.55 69.28 6.43
N GLU A 699 -102.42 68.45 7.46
CA GLU A 699 -103.47 68.22 8.47
C GLU A 699 -103.73 69.49 9.31
N ASP A 700 -102.71 70.25 9.73
CA ASP A 700 -102.91 71.54 10.43
C ASP A 700 -103.52 72.59 9.48
N HIS A 701 -103.21 72.53 8.18
CA HIS A 701 -103.84 73.39 7.19
C HIS A 701 -105.30 73.00 6.89
N GLU A 702 -105.64 71.71 6.95
CA GLU A 702 -107.02 71.21 6.84
C GLU A 702 -107.83 71.51 8.12
N ALA A 703 -107.22 71.41 9.30
CA ALA A 703 -107.84 71.76 10.58
C ALA A 703 -108.07 73.27 10.77
N ARG A 704 -107.34 74.13 10.03
CA ARG A 704 -107.45 75.61 10.10
C ARG A 704 -108.32 76.25 9.02
N GLN A 705 -109.17 75.49 8.31
CA GLN A 705 -110.30 76.07 7.58
C GLN A 705 -111.65 75.83 8.28
N PRO A 706 -112.16 76.82 9.04
CA PRO A 706 -113.53 76.81 9.56
C PRO A 706 -114.46 77.36 8.49
N ARG A 707 -115.35 76.52 7.92
CA ARG A 707 -116.47 76.87 7.00
C ARG A 707 -116.06 77.67 5.75
N PHE A 708 -116.45 77.18 4.58
CA PHE A 708 -116.87 77.89 3.35
C PHE A 708 -116.30 77.13 2.16
N SER A 709 -117.04 76.24 1.49
CA SER A 709 -118.11 76.56 0.52
C SER A 709 -118.48 75.22 -0.17
N GLN A 710 -119.73 74.77 -0.38
CA GLN A 710 -120.86 75.35 -1.11
C GLN A 710 -120.46 76.05 -2.42
N LEU A 711 -120.77 75.40 -3.56
CA LEU A 711 -120.41 75.75 -4.95
C LEU A 711 -118.92 75.46 -5.25
N LYS A 712 -118.55 74.45 -6.04
CA LYS A 712 -119.11 73.97 -7.31
C LYS A 712 -118.47 72.63 -7.65
#